data_AF-A0A8I1R2M3-F1
#
_entry.id   AF-A0A8I1R2M3-F1
#
_cell.length_a   1.000
_cell.length_b   1.000
_cell.length_c   1.000
_cell.angle_alpha   90.00
_cell.angle_beta   90.00
_cell.angle_gamma   90.00
#
_symmetry.space_group_name_H-M   'P 1'
#
loop_
_entity.id
_entity.type
_entity.pdbx_description
1 polymer ?
#
loop_
_entity_poly.entity_id
_entity_poly.type
_entity_poly.pdbx_seq_one_letter_code
_entity_poly.pdbx_strand_id
1 'polypeptide(L)'
;MSDYSALERVRADIMRCYRCGYCRDMVRDLTGTYHPCPVRERRRHEHYSARGRNTIARGIIDGRLNVSYDLRDLVYTCLSCDGCRDACSLVDWAKIDSPAINQAMRDELHRLGMTPEKIRNVQQVKSTRSGPGNKATCRIACPLEQDVPGYVGLIARGAPVEALEVIRKTNPLPSVCGRACTHPCEPACRQSEIGEPVAIRSLKRFCIDQEKKSERPVAGRYAVPAGPRIAVIGSGPAGISAANHLGRDGFRVTVFEKDSVPGGMMTTVIPDFTLRSDDVMYDIERVKELGVEIRTGVEIPGEKGLRGLIDDGFAAVLVCGGAWSSARIGIAGEDLDGVRGALEFLRSVKCGEDIDVGNRVVVVGGGKTALDAARSAMRLGAREVVIVYRRHREKAPFEYEDLLRALEEGVRFTDSVVPTEFIGFEGRVHAVRLRAASGATLRESEARIEADTVIVAIGQKADLPGMDGGLLRVNESGNIVVDAGYRASSSLPIFAAGDVVNGPTSIVEAMASGRDAAMAAAALLGRPARQHAAAGMNEARVPPWPVAHDAQRVHAGRTPMGRIGSKRRRATFDEVDRGFSMKEAAFEASRCLGCDGDRLSGLPVTDGADTLFFIGCNNYYRYPEVARSAVEVLARGGMQVTVADGEQCCGSPAFWSGNAALAQQSRDENHALFEAMGIKRIVTACADCHEMLGRHYELEKHGISVEHFAETLAGLLADGKLRLKDYEGVVTYHDPCQLARKAGVVDEPRAVFGAIDGLRLAEMRRAKKGTQCCGGGPNRLVHLSDPELAREIGEGRLLSEARETGADAVITACSWCHTQFEGLGKHDMPVYDLPYFINHVVGIESGCAASPSTADGSASLGDQQ
;
A
#
# COMPACT_ATOMS: atom_id res chain seq x y z
N MET A 1 -7.65 -34.59 -14.61
CA MET A 1 -8.72 -34.24 -13.65
C MET A 1 -8.08 -33.44 -12.55
N SER A 2 -8.53 -32.21 -12.32
CA SER A 2 -8.00 -31.34 -11.27
C SER A 2 -8.21 -32.01 -9.91
N ASP A 3 -7.15 -32.20 -9.12
CA ASP A 3 -7.26 -32.69 -7.75
C ASP A 3 -7.79 -31.55 -6.86
N TYR A 4 -9.08 -31.61 -6.51
CA TYR A 4 -9.78 -30.63 -5.67
C TYR A 4 -9.68 -31.00 -4.18
N SER A 5 -8.45 -31.25 -3.71
CA SER A 5 -8.16 -31.78 -2.37
C SER A 5 -8.84 -31.03 -1.20
N ALA A 6 -9.08 -29.72 -1.32
CA ALA A 6 -9.78 -28.95 -0.29
C ALA A 6 -11.26 -29.31 -0.18
N LEU A 7 -11.93 -29.47 -1.33
CA LEU A 7 -13.33 -29.88 -1.41
C LEU A 7 -13.51 -31.35 -1.00
N GLU A 8 -12.52 -32.20 -1.27
CA GLU A 8 -12.51 -33.60 -0.82
C GLU A 8 -12.58 -33.73 0.71
N ARG A 9 -11.89 -32.85 1.46
CA ARG A 9 -11.94 -32.85 2.95
C ARG A 9 -13.35 -32.66 3.50
N VAL A 10 -14.22 -31.96 2.77
CA VAL A 10 -15.61 -31.67 3.16
C VAL A 10 -16.62 -32.42 2.30
N ARG A 11 -16.20 -33.46 1.55
CA ARG A 11 -17.07 -34.25 0.67
C ARG A 11 -18.29 -34.81 1.41
N ALA A 12 -18.12 -35.28 2.64
CA ALA A 12 -19.22 -35.81 3.45
C ALA A 12 -20.33 -34.76 3.64
N ASP A 13 -19.98 -33.52 3.99
CA ASP A 13 -20.94 -32.43 4.18
C ASP A 13 -21.59 -31.98 2.86
N ILE A 14 -20.83 -31.97 1.77
CA ILE A 14 -21.35 -31.68 0.43
C ILE A 14 -22.43 -32.71 0.04
N MET A 15 -22.17 -34.00 0.30
CA MET A 15 -23.10 -35.09 -0.05
C MET A 15 -24.33 -35.15 0.86
N ARG A 16 -24.25 -34.66 2.11
CA ARG A 16 -25.38 -34.58 3.04
C ARG A 16 -26.47 -33.60 2.60
N CYS A 17 -26.16 -32.62 1.74
CA CYS A 17 -27.14 -31.63 1.31
C CYS A 17 -28.21 -32.20 0.36
N TYR A 18 -29.39 -32.50 0.91
CA TYR A 18 -30.56 -33.02 0.17
C TYR A 18 -31.52 -31.93 -0.34
N ARG A 19 -31.14 -30.65 -0.22
CA ARG A 19 -31.80 -29.51 -0.87
C ARG A 19 -33.23 -29.16 -0.40
N CYS A 20 -33.61 -29.46 0.85
CA CYS A 20 -34.94 -29.11 1.42
C CYS A 20 -35.34 -27.63 1.31
N GLY A 21 -34.36 -26.72 1.37
CA GLY A 21 -34.59 -25.29 1.23
C GLY A 21 -34.86 -24.54 2.55
N TYR A 22 -34.75 -25.15 3.73
CA TYR A 22 -34.90 -24.43 5.02
C TYR A 22 -33.81 -23.38 5.27
N CYS A 23 -32.58 -23.65 4.81
CA CYS A 23 -31.50 -22.66 4.82
C CYS A 23 -31.77 -21.40 3.97
N ARG A 24 -32.91 -21.32 3.28
CA ARG A 24 -33.36 -20.13 2.57
C ARG A 24 -33.99 -19.09 3.49
N ASP A 25 -34.47 -19.52 4.65
CA ASP A 25 -35.20 -18.74 5.65
C ASP A 25 -34.37 -18.83 6.96
N MET A 26 -33.13 -18.30 6.88
CA MET A 26 -32.03 -18.61 7.79
C MET A 26 -32.22 -18.16 9.23
N VAL A 27 -32.73 -16.93 9.43
CA VAL A 27 -32.57 -16.24 10.71
C VAL A 27 -33.93 -15.88 11.28
N ARG A 28 -34.21 -16.37 12.48
CA ARG A 28 -35.44 -16.06 13.21
C ARG A 28 -35.26 -14.72 13.94
N ASP A 29 -36.12 -13.75 13.67
CA ASP A 29 -36.12 -12.48 14.37
C ASP A 29 -36.78 -12.60 15.76
N LEU A 30 -36.81 -11.50 16.52
CA LEU A 30 -37.39 -11.48 17.87
C LEU A 30 -38.91 -11.77 17.90
N THR A 31 -39.63 -11.60 16.77
CA THR A 31 -41.06 -11.94 16.63
C THR A 31 -41.28 -13.42 16.30
N GLY A 32 -40.20 -14.14 16.00
CA GLY A 32 -40.25 -15.52 15.58
C GLY A 32 -40.37 -15.71 14.07
N THR A 33 -40.28 -14.64 13.28
CA THR A 33 -40.38 -14.65 11.83
C THR A 33 -39.05 -15.02 11.19
N TYR A 34 -39.08 -15.89 10.18
CA TYR A 34 -37.86 -16.30 9.47
C TYR A 34 -37.52 -15.33 8.33
N HIS A 35 -36.23 -14.98 8.23
CA HIS A 35 -35.69 -14.07 7.21
C HIS A 35 -34.67 -14.76 6.33
N PRO A 36 -34.62 -14.44 5.03
CA PRO A 36 -33.70 -15.07 4.12
C PRO A 36 -32.25 -14.64 4.31
N CYS A 37 -31.33 -15.37 3.67
CA CYS A 37 -29.95 -14.91 3.51
C CYS A 37 -29.92 -13.53 2.85
N PRO A 38 -29.26 -12.51 3.44
CA PRO A 38 -29.28 -11.15 2.89
C PRO A 38 -28.64 -11.11 1.49
N VAL A 39 -27.64 -11.95 1.22
CA VAL A 39 -27.04 -12.06 -0.13
C VAL A 39 -28.06 -12.58 -1.15
N ARG A 40 -28.83 -13.61 -0.79
CA ARG A 40 -29.89 -14.16 -1.64
C ARG A 40 -31.04 -13.17 -1.81
N GLU A 41 -31.41 -12.48 -0.73
CA GLU A 41 -32.49 -11.48 -0.73
C GLU A 41 -32.20 -10.37 -1.75
N ARG A 42 -30.96 -9.88 -1.82
CA ARG A 42 -30.57 -8.82 -2.76
C ARG A 42 -30.31 -9.32 -4.16
N ARG A 43 -29.57 -10.41 -4.31
CA ARG A 43 -29.24 -10.94 -5.65
C ARG A 43 -30.39 -11.74 -6.28
N ARG A 44 -31.41 -12.15 -5.53
CA ARG A 44 -32.64 -12.84 -5.99
C ARG A 44 -32.44 -14.12 -6.83
N HIS A 45 -31.27 -14.74 -6.76
CA HIS A 45 -30.98 -15.99 -7.45
C HIS A 45 -30.53 -17.10 -6.49
N GLU A 46 -30.86 -18.35 -6.85
CA GLU A 46 -30.65 -19.52 -6.00
C GLU A 46 -29.17 -19.81 -5.72
N HIS A 47 -28.28 -19.54 -6.67
CA HIS A 47 -26.84 -19.78 -6.55
C HIS A 47 -26.18 -18.96 -5.43
N TYR A 48 -26.80 -17.85 -5.02
CA TYR A 48 -26.37 -17.03 -3.88
C TYR A 48 -26.86 -17.54 -2.51
N SER A 49 -27.66 -18.61 -2.48
CA SER A 49 -28.05 -19.28 -1.23
C SER A 49 -26.99 -20.30 -0.79
N ALA A 50 -27.05 -20.73 0.47
CA ALA A 50 -26.19 -21.80 0.97
C ALA A 50 -26.39 -23.11 0.18
N ARG A 51 -27.64 -23.49 -0.08
CA ARG A 51 -28.00 -24.67 -0.89
C ARG A 51 -27.47 -24.60 -2.32
N GLY A 52 -27.56 -23.42 -2.94
CA GLY A 52 -27.03 -23.17 -4.28
C GLY A 52 -25.51 -23.39 -4.32
N ARG A 53 -24.78 -22.81 -3.35
CA ARG A 53 -23.33 -23.00 -3.23
C ARG A 53 -22.93 -24.43 -2.94
N ASN A 54 -23.64 -25.15 -2.06
CA ASN A 54 -23.41 -26.59 -1.83
C ASN A 54 -23.62 -27.42 -3.12
N THR A 55 -24.63 -27.05 -3.92
CA THR A 55 -24.92 -27.71 -5.20
C THR A 55 -23.79 -27.51 -6.20
N ILE A 56 -23.23 -26.31 -6.23
CA ILE A 56 -22.08 -25.96 -7.06
C ILE A 56 -20.85 -26.75 -6.62
N ALA A 57 -20.54 -26.77 -5.31
CA ALA A 57 -19.45 -27.57 -4.75
C ALA A 57 -19.57 -29.05 -5.14
N ARG A 58 -20.78 -29.62 -5.07
CA ARG A 58 -21.06 -30.99 -5.53
C ARG A 58 -20.83 -31.14 -7.03
N GLY A 59 -21.26 -30.17 -7.84
CA GLY A 59 -21.03 -30.19 -9.30
C GLY A 59 -19.55 -30.18 -9.67
N ILE A 60 -18.72 -29.47 -8.91
CA ILE A 60 -17.26 -29.44 -9.09
C ILE A 60 -16.65 -30.81 -8.75
N ILE A 61 -17.00 -31.37 -7.58
CA ILE A 61 -16.52 -32.69 -7.15
C ILE A 61 -16.96 -33.80 -8.11
N ASP A 62 -18.21 -33.76 -8.58
CA ASP A 62 -18.76 -34.75 -9.52
C ASP A 62 -18.20 -34.59 -10.96
N GLY A 63 -17.32 -33.60 -11.21
CA GLY A 63 -16.76 -33.32 -12.53
C GLY A 63 -17.76 -32.72 -13.53
N ARG A 64 -18.92 -32.24 -13.07
CA ARG A 64 -19.98 -31.64 -13.90
C ARG A 64 -19.80 -30.14 -14.11
N LEU A 65 -19.05 -29.46 -13.24
CA LEU A 65 -18.74 -28.05 -13.31
C LEU A 65 -17.24 -27.83 -13.24
N ASN A 66 -16.74 -26.91 -14.07
CA ASN A 66 -15.36 -26.43 -13.99
C ASN A 66 -15.30 -25.14 -13.18
N VAL A 67 -14.14 -24.89 -12.56
CA VAL A 67 -13.87 -23.62 -11.89
C VAL A 67 -13.76 -22.49 -12.93
N SER A 68 -14.40 -21.35 -12.66
CA SER A 68 -14.42 -20.17 -13.53
C SER A 68 -14.32 -18.87 -12.72
N TYR A 69 -14.12 -17.73 -13.40
CA TYR A 69 -14.14 -16.41 -12.76
C TYR A 69 -15.53 -16.03 -12.23
N ASP A 70 -16.61 -16.41 -12.92
CA ASP A 70 -17.97 -16.18 -12.43
C ASP A 70 -18.24 -16.98 -11.14
N LEU A 71 -17.74 -18.22 -11.09
CA LEU A 71 -17.80 -19.04 -9.89
C LEU A 71 -17.00 -18.41 -8.75
N ARG A 72 -15.79 -17.91 -9.03
CA ARG A 72 -14.97 -17.19 -8.06
C ARG A 72 -15.80 -16.07 -7.44
N ASP A 73 -16.35 -15.17 -8.25
CA ASP A 73 -17.06 -14.00 -7.74
C ASP A 73 -18.26 -14.41 -6.87
N LEU A 74 -19.00 -15.43 -7.28
CA LEU A 74 -20.09 -16.01 -6.49
C LEU A 74 -19.64 -16.55 -5.11
N VAL A 75 -18.52 -17.28 -5.05
CA VAL A 75 -18.00 -17.88 -3.80
C VAL A 75 -17.55 -16.80 -2.81
N TYR A 76 -17.00 -15.68 -3.31
CA TYR A 76 -16.54 -14.58 -2.47
C TYR A 76 -17.68 -13.68 -1.95
N THR A 77 -18.91 -13.75 -2.49
CA THR A 77 -20.09 -13.08 -1.91
C THR A 77 -20.63 -13.70 -0.61
N CYS A 78 -20.15 -14.87 -0.18
CA CYS A 78 -20.62 -15.50 1.06
C CYS A 78 -20.13 -14.75 2.32
N LEU A 79 -21.04 -14.43 3.23
CA LEU A 79 -20.76 -13.67 4.45
C LEU A 79 -20.15 -14.52 5.59
N SER A 80 -20.02 -15.84 5.43
CA SER A 80 -19.50 -16.78 6.45
C SER A 80 -20.07 -16.58 7.87
N CYS A 81 -21.35 -16.21 7.97
CA CYS A 81 -21.99 -15.83 9.23
C CYS A 81 -22.63 -16.99 10.02
N ASP A 82 -22.51 -18.23 9.55
CA ASP A 82 -23.12 -19.46 10.13
C ASP A 82 -24.66 -19.53 10.16
N GLY A 83 -25.38 -18.57 9.58
CA GLY A 83 -26.86 -18.57 9.59
C GLY A 83 -27.48 -19.76 8.88
N CYS A 84 -26.85 -20.25 7.82
CA CYS A 84 -27.31 -21.45 7.13
C CYS A 84 -27.01 -22.74 7.90
N ARG A 85 -26.01 -22.75 8.78
CA ARG A 85 -25.71 -23.88 9.66
C ARG A 85 -26.77 -23.98 10.76
N ASP A 86 -27.06 -22.86 11.42
CA ASP A 86 -28.04 -22.80 12.51
C ASP A 86 -29.47 -23.10 12.02
N ALA A 87 -29.81 -22.63 10.82
CA ALA A 87 -31.10 -22.91 10.17
C ALA A 87 -31.25 -24.35 9.65
N CYS A 88 -30.17 -25.15 9.68
CA CYS A 88 -30.22 -26.51 9.15
C CYS A 88 -31.08 -27.38 10.07
N SER A 89 -32.24 -27.81 9.56
CA SER A 89 -33.22 -28.63 10.27
C SER A 89 -32.83 -30.11 10.42
N LEU A 90 -31.60 -30.48 10.05
CA LEU A 90 -31.04 -31.80 10.35
C LEU A 90 -30.70 -31.86 11.85
N VAL A 91 -30.80 -33.04 12.45
CA VAL A 91 -30.44 -33.28 13.86
C VAL A 91 -29.05 -32.71 14.18
N ASP A 92 -28.84 -32.22 15.41
CA ASP A 92 -27.67 -31.38 15.76
C ASP A 92 -26.30 -31.96 15.36
N TRP A 93 -26.13 -33.29 15.39
CA TRP A 93 -24.89 -33.98 14.98
C TRP A 93 -24.74 -34.20 13.46
N ALA A 94 -25.78 -33.91 12.67
CA ALA A 94 -25.85 -34.10 11.22
C ALA A 94 -26.10 -32.78 10.45
N LYS A 95 -26.04 -31.62 11.12
CA LYS A 95 -26.17 -30.31 10.45
C LYS A 95 -25.09 -30.12 9.40
N ILE A 96 -25.47 -29.55 8.26
CA ILE A 96 -24.53 -29.28 7.16
C ILE A 96 -23.78 -28.00 7.46
N ASP A 97 -22.44 -28.09 7.42
CA ASP A 97 -21.56 -26.94 7.55
C ASP A 97 -21.35 -26.22 6.21
N SER A 98 -22.41 -25.60 5.70
CA SER A 98 -22.35 -24.80 4.47
C SER A 98 -21.25 -23.73 4.45
N PRO A 99 -20.97 -23.01 5.55
CA PRO A 99 -19.83 -22.10 5.63
C PRO A 99 -18.49 -22.79 5.38
N ALA A 100 -18.24 -23.97 5.98
CA ALA A 100 -17.01 -24.73 5.72
C ALA A 100 -16.91 -25.24 4.28
N ILE A 101 -18.02 -25.66 3.67
CA ILE A 101 -18.06 -26.01 2.23
C ILE A 101 -17.62 -24.81 1.39
N ASN A 102 -18.14 -23.61 1.71
CA ASN A 102 -17.75 -22.40 0.99
C ASN A 102 -16.28 -22.02 1.25
N GLN A 103 -15.78 -22.24 2.46
CA GLN A 103 -14.37 -22.04 2.79
C GLN A 103 -13.47 -22.98 1.97
N ALA A 104 -13.81 -24.25 1.86
CA ALA A 104 -13.08 -25.21 1.03
C ALA A 104 -13.07 -24.80 -0.47
N MET A 105 -14.17 -24.22 -0.97
CA MET A 105 -14.17 -23.63 -2.32
C MET A 105 -13.20 -22.45 -2.44
N ARG A 106 -13.06 -21.61 -1.42
CA ARG A 106 -12.09 -20.49 -1.41
C ARG A 106 -10.65 -20.99 -1.37
N ASP A 107 -10.36 -22.00 -0.55
CA ASP A 107 -9.04 -22.64 -0.49
C ASP A 107 -8.64 -23.16 -1.88
N GLU A 108 -9.59 -23.78 -2.59
CA GLU A 108 -9.35 -24.30 -3.92
C GLU A 108 -9.12 -23.18 -4.96
N LEU A 109 -9.93 -22.11 -4.91
CA LEU A 109 -9.73 -20.93 -5.73
C LEU A 109 -8.37 -20.26 -5.46
N HIS A 110 -7.93 -20.21 -4.21
CA HIS A 110 -6.63 -19.66 -3.84
C HIS A 110 -5.50 -20.51 -4.41
N ARG A 111 -5.57 -21.84 -4.26
CA ARG A 111 -4.61 -22.79 -4.82
C ARG A 111 -4.46 -22.67 -6.35
N LEU A 112 -5.56 -22.36 -7.03
CA LEU A 112 -5.59 -22.11 -8.48
C LEU A 112 -5.13 -20.70 -8.89
N GLY A 113 -4.70 -19.86 -7.95
CA GLY A 113 -4.29 -18.48 -8.22
C GLY A 113 -5.45 -17.54 -8.55
N MET A 114 -6.69 -17.96 -8.26
CA MET A 114 -7.93 -17.26 -8.60
C MET A 114 -8.51 -16.45 -7.44
N THR A 115 -7.77 -16.23 -6.33
CA THR A 115 -8.19 -15.23 -5.33
C THR A 115 -8.31 -13.85 -5.99
N PRO A 116 -9.43 -13.12 -5.79
CA PRO A 116 -9.58 -11.77 -6.32
C PRO A 116 -8.39 -10.87 -5.95
N GLU A 117 -7.94 -10.07 -6.90
CA GLU A 117 -6.72 -9.26 -6.75
C GLU A 117 -6.76 -8.34 -5.53
N LYS A 118 -7.90 -7.68 -5.31
CA LYS A 118 -8.16 -6.83 -4.14
C LYS A 118 -8.02 -7.55 -2.79
N ILE A 119 -8.15 -8.87 -2.77
CA ILE A 119 -8.08 -9.72 -1.56
C ILE A 119 -6.66 -10.26 -1.37
N ARG A 120 -5.89 -10.49 -2.45
CA ARG A 120 -4.51 -11.00 -2.38
C ARG A 120 -3.57 -10.08 -1.59
N ASN A 121 -3.85 -8.78 -1.57
CA ASN A 121 -3.00 -7.77 -0.94
C ASN A 121 -3.25 -7.57 0.57
N VAL A 122 -4.22 -8.27 1.18
CA VAL A 122 -4.69 -8.02 2.57
C VAL A 122 -4.05 -8.99 3.59
N GLN A 123 -2.99 -9.70 3.22
CA GLN A 123 -2.71 -10.99 3.86
C GLN A 123 -1.58 -11.04 4.92
N GLN A 124 -0.84 -9.97 5.23
CA GLN A 124 0.18 -10.04 6.29
C GLN A 124 0.23 -8.80 7.19
N VAL A 125 0.24 -9.02 8.51
CA VAL A 125 0.26 -7.96 9.52
C VAL A 125 1.09 -8.38 10.75
N LYS A 126 2.03 -7.52 11.18
CA LYS A 126 2.82 -7.62 12.41
C LYS A 126 2.50 -6.44 13.33
N SER A 127 2.12 -6.68 14.58
CA SER A 127 1.99 -5.65 15.62
C SER A 127 3.22 -5.68 16.54
N THR A 128 3.74 -4.51 16.91
CA THR A 128 4.93 -4.38 17.78
C THR A 128 4.72 -3.25 18.79
N ARG A 129 5.27 -3.42 20.00
CA ARG A 129 5.16 -2.54 21.18
C ARG A 129 6.35 -1.58 21.29
N SER A 130 7.53 -1.96 20.82
CA SER A 130 8.73 -1.13 21.01
C SER A 130 9.82 -1.42 19.96
N GLY A 131 10.23 -0.38 19.23
CA GLY A 131 11.46 -0.37 18.41
C GLY A 131 11.27 0.14 16.97
N PRO A 132 12.36 0.31 16.19
CA PRO A 132 12.35 0.80 14.81
C PRO A 132 11.63 -0.11 13.78
N GLY A 133 10.83 -1.05 14.25
CA GLY A 133 10.34 -2.22 13.53
C GLY A 133 8.93 -2.14 12.95
N ASN A 134 8.15 -1.07 13.18
CA ASN A 134 6.80 -0.93 12.60
C ASN A 134 6.75 0.10 11.47
N LYS A 135 7.66 -0.03 10.49
CA LYS A 135 7.66 0.81 9.29
C LYS A 135 6.36 0.57 8.53
N ALA A 136 5.63 1.64 8.20
CA ALA A 136 4.45 1.52 7.34
C ALA A 136 4.82 0.84 6.01
N THR A 137 3.89 0.07 5.42
CA THR A 137 4.12 -0.65 4.15
C THR A 137 4.55 0.28 3.02
N CYS A 138 4.05 1.51 2.98
CA CYS A 138 4.47 2.54 2.02
C CYS A 138 5.93 2.99 2.22
N ARG A 139 6.45 2.93 3.45
CA ARG A 139 7.86 3.20 3.78
C ARG A 139 8.74 2.00 3.42
N ILE A 140 8.31 0.78 3.73
CA ILE A 140 9.00 -0.47 3.36
C ILE A 140 9.13 -0.58 1.83
N ALA A 141 8.05 -0.29 1.10
CA ALA A 141 8.02 -0.36 -0.35
C ALA A 141 8.82 0.77 -1.04
N CYS A 142 9.14 1.86 -0.33
CA CYS A 142 9.92 2.95 -0.90
C CYS A 142 11.42 2.61 -0.81
N PRO A 143 12.16 2.54 -1.92
CA PRO A 143 13.61 2.27 -1.88
C PRO A 143 14.41 3.29 -1.05
N LEU A 144 13.89 4.53 -0.98
CA LEU A 144 14.44 5.61 -0.16
C LEU A 144 14.01 5.59 1.31
N GLU A 145 13.17 4.63 1.72
CA GLU A 145 12.61 4.50 3.06
C GLU A 145 11.98 5.80 3.61
N GLN A 146 11.31 6.55 2.73
CA GLN A 146 10.66 7.81 3.07
C GLN A 146 9.63 7.64 4.19
N ASP A 147 9.66 8.53 5.19
CA ASP A 147 8.69 8.59 6.29
C ASP A 147 7.34 9.13 5.81
N VAL A 148 6.65 8.31 5.01
CA VAL A 148 5.38 8.68 4.37
C VAL A 148 4.35 9.14 5.40
N PRO A 149 4.06 8.38 6.47
CA PRO A 149 3.06 8.83 7.43
C PRO A 149 3.50 10.12 8.12
N GLY A 150 4.77 10.28 8.50
CA GLY A 150 5.24 11.50 9.13
C GLY A 150 4.96 12.77 8.31
N TYR A 151 5.40 12.82 7.05
CA TYR A 151 5.16 14.02 6.24
C TYR A 151 3.70 14.17 5.78
N VAL A 152 2.97 13.06 5.54
CA VAL A 152 1.55 13.15 5.20
C VAL A 152 0.73 13.68 6.37
N GLY A 153 1.03 13.28 7.61
CA GLY A 153 0.38 13.82 8.81
C GLY A 153 0.62 15.32 8.98
N LEU A 154 1.82 15.81 8.65
CA LEU A 154 2.13 17.25 8.65
C LEU A 154 1.32 18.00 7.58
N ILE A 155 1.17 17.45 6.37
CA ILE A 155 0.30 18.05 5.33
C ILE A 155 -1.16 18.12 5.79
N ALA A 156 -1.67 17.06 6.42
CA ALA A 156 -3.05 17.02 6.94
C ALA A 156 -3.30 18.13 7.99
N ARG A 157 -2.26 18.55 8.71
CA ARG A 157 -2.28 19.65 9.69
C ARG A 157 -1.98 21.03 9.10
N GLY A 158 -1.78 21.13 7.78
CA GLY A 158 -1.47 22.40 7.12
C GLY A 158 -0.01 22.85 7.29
N ALA A 159 0.93 21.93 7.55
CA ALA A 159 2.36 22.18 7.74
C ALA A 159 3.22 21.60 6.60
N PRO A 160 3.09 22.10 5.34
CA PRO A 160 3.77 21.51 4.18
C PRO A 160 5.28 21.80 4.13
N VAL A 161 5.76 22.86 4.78
CA VAL A 161 7.19 23.21 4.80
C VAL A 161 7.95 22.21 5.69
N GLU A 162 7.42 21.93 6.87
CA GLU A 162 7.92 20.93 7.80
C GLU A 162 7.82 19.52 7.20
N ALA A 163 6.73 19.24 6.48
CA ALA A 163 6.58 17.99 5.73
C ALA A 163 7.71 17.79 4.70
N LEU A 164 8.12 18.86 4.02
CA LEU A 164 9.21 18.83 3.05
C LEU A 164 10.57 18.58 3.71
N GLU A 165 10.81 19.09 4.91
CA GLU A 165 12.02 18.78 5.68
C GLU A 165 12.10 17.28 6.00
N VAL A 166 10.98 16.67 6.40
CA VAL A 166 10.89 15.22 6.64
C VAL A 166 11.19 14.44 5.35
N ILE A 167 10.62 14.85 4.21
CA ILE A 167 10.90 14.27 2.88
C ILE A 167 12.41 14.34 2.57
N ARG A 168 13.05 15.50 2.78
CA ARG A 168 14.47 15.71 2.44
C ARG A 168 15.44 14.91 3.30
N LYS A 169 15.01 14.31 4.42
CA LYS A 169 15.87 13.46 5.25
C LYS A 169 16.47 12.31 4.45
N THR A 170 15.70 11.65 3.59
CA THR A 170 16.18 10.53 2.77
C THR A 170 16.03 10.72 1.26
N ASN A 171 15.37 11.80 0.82
CA ASN A 171 15.15 12.08 -0.60
C ASN A 171 15.83 13.40 -1.03
N PRO A 172 16.94 13.33 -1.77
CA PRO A 172 17.63 14.51 -2.28
C PRO A 172 16.95 15.14 -3.50
N LEU A 173 16.04 14.42 -4.17
CA LEU A 173 15.36 14.88 -5.39
C LEU A 173 13.82 14.88 -5.21
N PRO A 174 13.27 15.63 -4.24
CA PRO A 174 11.85 15.61 -3.94
C PRO A 174 10.98 16.23 -5.05
N SER A 175 11.46 17.26 -5.76
CA SER A 175 10.76 17.88 -6.89
C SER A 175 10.63 16.90 -8.05
N VAL A 176 11.69 16.14 -8.32
CA VAL A 176 11.69 15.04 -9.29
C VAL A 176 10.72 13.95 -8.88
N CYS A 177 10.81 13.49 -7.62
CA CYS A 177 9.96 12.41 -7.12
C CYS A 177 8.48 12.77 -7.09
N GLY A 178 8.12 14.04 -6.87
CA GLY A 178 6.74 14.50 -6.95
C GLY A 178 6.12 14.42 -8.35
N ARG A 179 6.95 14.30 -9.39
CA ARG A 179 6.53 14.38 -10.80
C ARG A 179 6.74 13.07 -11.56
N ALA A 180 7.92 12.48 -11.44
CA ALA A 180 8.35 11.35 -12.29
C ALA A 180 8.50 10.01 -11.53
N CYS A 181 8.22 9.95 -10.23
CA CYS A 181 8.33 8.71 -9.47
C CYS A 181 7.27 7.68 -9.89
N THR A 182 7.69 6.41 -9.96
CA THR A 182 6.86 5.20 -10.11
C THR A 182 6.08 4.84 -8.84
N HIS A 183 6.27 5.61 -7.76
CA HIS A 183 5.47 5.60 -6.54
C HIS A 183 5.16 4.19 -5.97
N PRO A 184 6.17 3.32 -5.77
CA PRO A 184 5.96 1.96 -5.21
C PRO A 184 5.29 1.96 -3.83
N CYS A 185 5.32 3.10 -3.13
CA CYS A 185 4.62 3.34 -1.88
C CYS A 185 3.08 3.36 -1.99
N GLU A 186 2.50 3.77 -3.13
CA GLU A 186 1.04 3.88 -3.26
C GLU A 186 0.36 2.52 -3.46
N PRO A 187 0.85 1.61 -4.34
CA PRO A 187 0.31 0.26 -4.43
C PRO A 187 0.40 -0.52 -3.11
N ALA A 188 1.47 -0.27 -2.33
CA ALA A 188 1.65 -0.86 -1.01
C ALA A 188 0.81 -0.19 0.10
N CYS A 189 0.12 0.92 -0.19
CA CYS A 189 -0.59 1.69 0.83
C CYS A 189 -1.75 0.89 1.42
N ARG A 190 -1.79 0.74 2.74
CA ARG A 190 -2.85 0.02 3.46
C ARG A 190 -4.24 0.63 3.32
N GLN A 191 -4.31 1.90 2.91
CA GLN A 191 -5.59 2.53 2.57
C GLN A 191 -6.35 1.74 1.48
N SER A 192 -5.63 1.00 0.64
CA SER A 192 -6.21 0.11 -0.36
C SER A 192 -7.06 -1.05 0.22
N GLU A 193 -6.92 -1.36 1.51
CA GLU A 193 -7.75 -2.35 2.21
C GLU A 193 -9.20 -1.87 2.40
N ILE A 194 -9.44 -0.55 2.28
CA ILE A 194 -10.74 0.06 2.56
C ILE A 194 -11.20 1.05 1.49
N GLY A 195 -10.34 1.42 0.54
CA GLY A 195 -10.61 2.39 -0.52
C GLY A 195 -9.48 2.46 -1.54
N GLU A 196 -9.26 3.65 -2.12
CA GLU A 196 -8.12 3.90 -3.03
C GLU A 196 -6.88 4.36 -2.24
N PRO A 197 -5.64 4.08 -2.70
CA PRO A 197 -4.44 4.51 -1.99
C PRO A 197 -4.36 6.04 -1.83
N VAL A 198 -3.58 6.47 -0.84
CA VAL A 198 -3.24 7.90 -0.68
C VAL A 198 -2.36 8.34 -1.84
N ALA A 199 -2.62 9.53 -2.39
CA ALA A 199 -1.85 10.13 -3.47
C ALA A 199 -0.48 10.68 -3.01
N ILE A 200 0.36 9.81 -2.45
CA ILE A 200 1.65 10.13 -1.83
C ILE A 200 2.59 10.91 -2.79
N ARG A 201 2.62 10.56 -4.08
CA ARG A 201 3.42 11.28 -5.08
C ARG A 201 2.95 12.72 -5.24
N SER A 202 1.64 12.91 -5.32
CA SER A 202 0.99 14.21 -5.48
C SER A 202 1.12 15.08 -4.22
N LEU A 203 0.99 14.48 -3.03
CA LEU A 203 1.22 15.15 -1.75
C LEU A 203 2.68 15.59 -1.59
N LYS A 204 3.63 14.77 -2.05
CA LYS A 204 5.04 15.16 -2.12
C LYS A 204 5.20 16.39 -3.01
N ARG A 205 4.72 16.33 -4.26
CA ARG A 205 4.75 17.48 -5.19
C ARG A 205 4.16 18.74 -4.57
N PHE A 206 3.01 18.61 -3.90
CA PHE A 206 2.36 19.73 -3.23
C PHE A 206 3.29 20.46 -2.28
N CYS A 207 4.07 19.75 -1.45
CA CYS A 207 5.00 20.38 -0.51
C CYS A 207 6.08 21.20 -1.23
N ILE A 208 6.66 20.67 -2.32
CA ILE A 208 7.63 21.40 -3.16
C ILE A 208 6.99 22.65 -3.76
N ASP A 209 5.80 22.51 -4.36
CA ASP A 209 5.11 23.60 -5.04
C ASP A 209 4.70 24.71 -4.05
N GLN A 210 4.49 24.39 -2.76
CA GLN A 210 4.29 25.38 -1.70
C GLN A 210 5.60 26.08 -1.31
N GLU A 211 6.70 25.36 -1.13
CA GLU A 211 8.00 25.98 -0.81
C GLU A 211 8.41 26.97 -1.90
N LYS A 212 8.27 26.61 -3.18
CA LYS A 212 8.58 27.48 -4.33
C LYS A 212 7.76 28.78 -4.36
N LYS A 213 6.59 28.80 -3.71
CA LYS A 213 5.75 30.01 -3.56
C LYS A 213 6.05 30.78 -2.28
N SER A 214 6.73 30.16 -1.32
CA SER A 214 7.03 30.78 -0.03
C SER A 214 8.27 31.67 -0.12
N GLU A 215 8.24 32.80 0.58
CA GLU A 215 9.41 33.70 0.71
C GLU A 215 10.46 33.17 1.69
N ARG A 216 10.23 31.99 2.30
CA ARG A 216 11.13 31.35 3.26
C ARG A 216 11.87 30.19 2.60
N PRO A 217 13.06 30.40 2.00
CA PRO A 217 13.97 29.29 1.76
C PRO A 217 14.44 28.77 3.12
N VAL A 218 14.09 27.53 3.48
CA VAL A 218 14.64 26.87 4.66
C VAL A 218 16.10 26.54 4.36
N ALA A 219 17.02 27.49 4.51
CA ALA A 219 18.44 27.27 4.31
C ALA A 219 19.03 26.46 5.47
N GLY A 220 19.55 25.26 5.18
CA GLY A 220 20.42 24.56 6.11
C GLY A 220 21.81 25.13 5.96
N ARG A 221 22.31 25.88 6.94
CA ARG A 221 23.72 26.29 6.95
C ARG A 221 24.56 25.08 7.31
N TYR A 222 24.97 24.31 6.30
CA TYR A 222 25.93 23.23 6.48
C TYR A 222 27.34 23.81 6.62
N ALA A 223 28.13 23.24 7.52
CA ALA A 223 29.55 23.58 7.58
C ALA A 223 30.26 23.08 6.33
N VAL A 224 31.32 23.79 5.93
CA VAL A 224 32.16 23.38 4.80
C VAL A 224 32.78 22.02 5.10
N PRO A 225 32.60 21.00 4.21
CA PRO A 225 33.20 19.69 4.42
C PRO A 225 34.74 19.76 4.51
N ALA A 226 35.32 19.13 5.54
CA ALA A 226 36.76 19.06 5.76
C ALA A 226 37.35 17.64 5.59
N GLY A 227 36.51 16.66 5.25
CA GLY A 227 36.91 15.26 5.11
C GLY A 227 37.74 14.92 3.87
N PRO A 228 38.06 13.63 3.68
CA PRO A 228 38.68 13.12 2.45
C PRO A 228 37.90 13.51 1.20
N ARG A 229 38.62 13.63 0.07
CA ARG A 229 38.03 13.94 -1.24
C ARG A 229 37.44 12.68 -1.85
N ILE A 230 36.20 12.75 -2.35
CA ILE A 230 35.53 11.64 -3.06
C ILE A 230 35.08 12.13 -4.43
N ALA A 231 35.38 11.37 -5.46
CA ALA A 231 34.91 11.62 -6.82
C ALA A 231 33.63 10.83 -7.09
N VAL A 232 32.62 11.47 -7.67
CA VAL A 232 31.41 10.82 -8.17
C VAL A 232 31.34 11.06 -9.67
N ILE A 233 31.16 10.02 -10.47
CA ILE A 233 31.11 10.11 -11.93
C ILE A 233 29.67 9.96 -12.39
N GLY A 234 29.13 11.00 -13.03
CA GLY A 234 27.75 11.11 -13.48
C GLY A 234 26.87 11.84 -12.46
N SER A 235 26.09 12.81 -12.93
CA SER A 235 25.16 13.61 -12.13
C SER A 235 23.69 13.19 -12.26
N GLY A 236 23.45 11.95 -12.67
CA GLY A 236 22.12 11.34 -12.64
C GLY A 236 21.60 11.06 -11.22
N PRO A 237 20.43 10.42 -11.06
CA PRO A 237 19.81 10.19 -9.75
C PRO A 237 20.73 9.51 -8.73
N ALA A 238 21.46 8.46 -9.15
CA ALA A 238 22.39 7.74 -8.29
C ALA A 238 23.55 8.64 -7.82
N GLY A 239 24.18 9.39 -8.74
CA GLY A 239 25.30 10.26 -8.41
C GLY A 239 24.92 11.43 -7.50
N ILE A 240 23.78 12.09 -7.76
CA ILE A 240 23.29 13.16 -6.88
C ILE A 240 22.91 12.62 -5.50
N SER A 241 22.31 11.43 -5.44
CA SER A 241 22.01 10.79 -4.15
C SER A 241 23.27 10.44 -3.37
N ALA A 242 24.28 9.87 -4.03
CA ALA A 242 25.56 9.59 -3.43
C ALA A 242 26.24 10.86 -2.91
N ALA A 243 26.28 11.91 -3.73
CA ALA A 243 26.89 13.19 -3.37
C ALA A 243 26.19 13.86 -2.18
N ASN A 244 24.86 13.83 -2.14
CA ASN A 244 24.09 14.34 -1.00
C ASN A 244 24.42 13.59 0.30
N HIS A 245 24.49 12.26 0.29
CA HIS A 245 24.78 11.49 1.49
C HIS A 245 26.23 11.67 1.97
N LEU A 246 27.20 11.64 1.05
CA LEU A 246 28.62 11.88 1.37
C LEU A 246 28.87 13.31 1.86
N GLY A 247 28.23 14.32 1.24
CA GLY A 247 28.30 15.71 1.69
C GLY A 247 27.76 15.87 3.11
N ARG A 248 26.62 15.24 3.44
CA ARG A 248 26.05 15.22 4.80
C ARG A 248 26.89 14.49 5.84
N ASP A 249 27.74 13.57 5.40
CA ASP A 249 28.73 12.88 6.23
C ASP A 249 30.05 13.67 6.35
N GLY A 250 30.16 14.84 5.70
CA GLY A 250 31.30 15.75 5.84
C GLY A 250 32.47 15.49 4.90
N PHE A 251 32.28 14.67 3.86
CA PHE A 251 33.27 14.44 2.81
C PHE A 251 33.30 15.58 1.79
N ARG A 252 34.47 15.84 1.19
CA ARG A 252 34.61 16.79 0.08
C ARG A 252 34.29 16.08 -1.23
N VAL A 253 33.09 16.31 -1.76
CA VAL A 253 32.60 15.59 -2.94
C VAL A 253 32.73 16.46 -4.19
N THR A 254 33.33 15.89 -5.24
CA THR A 254 33.31 16.46 -6.60
C THR A 254 32.59 15.49 -7.53
N VAL A 255 31.50 15.95 -8.15
CA VAL A 255 30.75 15.24 -9.17
C VAL A 255 31.28 15.65 -10.55
N PHE A 256 31.68 14.69 -11.37
CA PHE A 256 32.11 14.89 -12.76
C PHE A 256 30.99 14.49 -13.70
N GLU A 257 30.52 15.42 -14.52
CA GLU A 257 29.42 15.24 -15.48
C GLU A 257 29.92 15.50 -16.89
N LYS A 258 29.64 14.58 -17.81
CA LYS A 258 30.04 14.65 -19.22
C LYS A 258 29.26 15.73 -19.96
N ASP A 259 27.96 15.82 -19.71
CA ASP A 259 27.09 16.80 -20.36
C ASP A 259 27.34 18.22 -19.84
N SER A 260 26.88 19.23 -20.59
CA SER A 260 27.02 20.64 -20.22
C SER A 260 26.13 21.06 -19.05
N VAL A 261 25.12 20.25 -18.71
CA VAL A 261 24.17 20.47 -17.62
C VAL A 261 24.10 19.24 -16.72
N PRO A 262 23.95 19.42 -15.38
CA PRO A 262 23.82 18.28 -14.48
C PRO A 262 22.41 17.70 -14.49
N GLY A 263 22.23 16.53 -13.88
CA GLY A 263 20.94 15.84 -13.72
C GLY A 263 20.77 14.61 -14.63
N GLY A 264 21.70 14.37 -15.56
CA GLY A 264 21.65 13.26 -16.50
C GLY A 264 20.32 13.21 -17.27
N MET A 265 19.75 12.02 -17.45
CA MET A 265 18.50 11.83 -18.19
C MET A 265 17.31 12.65 -17.65
N MET A 266 17.34 13.08 -16.37
CA MET A 266 16.27 13.91 -15.81
C MET A 266 16.20 15.30 -16.45
N THR A 267 17.34 15.87 -16.82
CA THR A 267 17.43 17.19 -17.47
C THR A 267 17.53 17.09 -18.98
N THR A 268 18.07 15.99 -19.51
CA THR A 268 18.36 15.88 -20.95
C THR A 268 17.47 14.90 -21.72
N VAL A 269 16.64 14.07 -21.08
CA VAL A 269 15.82 13.06 -21.79
C VAL A 269 14.35 13.10 -21.39
N ILE A 270 14.02 13.16 -20.09
CA ILE A 270 12.62 13.13 -19.65
C ILE A 270 11.88 14.38 -20.17
N PRO A 271 10.74 14.24 -20.90
CA PRO A 271 10.05 15.38 -21.50
C PRO A 271 9.55 16.41 -20.48
N ASP A 272 9.53 17.70 -20.85
CA ASP A 272 9.10 18.80 -19.99
C ASP A 272 7.65 18.69 -19.49
N PHE A 273 6.77 18.07 -20.27
CA PHE A 273 5.39 17.84 -19.85
C PHE A 273 5.27 16.82 -18.70
N THR A 274 6.36 16.09 -18.40
CA THR A 274 6.50 15.16 -17.28
C THR A 274 7.40 15.75 -16.19
N LEU A 275 8.58 16.25 -16.55
CA LEU A 275 9.58 16.77 -15.61
C LEU A 275 10.38 17.90 -16.28
N ARG A 276 10.21 19.12 -15.78
CA ARG A 276 10.96 20.28 -16.29
C ARG A 276 12.37 20.29 -15.74
N SER A 277 13.33 20.76 -16.54
CA SER A 277 14.73 20.87 -16.11
C SER A 277 14.89 21.80 -14.89
N ASP A 278 14.09 22.87 -14.80
CA ASP A 278 14.10 23.77 -13.64
C ASP A 278 13.73 23.06 -12.32
N ASP A 279 12.87 22.04 -12.37
CA ASP A 279 12.51 21.26 -11.18
C ASP A 279 13.68 20.37 -10.73
N VAL A 280 14.44 19.81 -11.67
CA VAL A 280 15.63 19.02 -11.36
C VAL A 280 16.73 19.92 -10.80
N MET A 281 16.96 21.06 -11.44
CA MET A 281 17.96 22.03 -10.98
C MET A 281 17.63 22.57 -9.59
N TYR A 282 16.35 22.80 -9.28
CA TYR A 282 15.91 23.21 -7.95
C TYR A 282 16.38 22.24 -6.85
N ASP A 283 16.28 20.94 -7.08
CA ASP A 283 16.75 19.94 -6.13
C ASP A 283 18.30 19.87 -6.09
N ILE A 284 18.97 19.98 -7.25
CA ILE A 284 20.44 19.93 -7.35
C ILE A 284 21.10 21.12 -6.65
N GLU A 285 20.56 22.33 -6.78
CA GLU A 285 21.10 23.51 -6.08
C GLU A 285 21.11 23.30 -4.56
N ARG A 286 20.11 22.59 -4.03
CA ARG A 286 20.07 22.20 -2.62
C ARG A 286 21.18 21.24 -2.21
N VAL A 287 21.59 20.35 -3.11
CA VAL A 287 22.72 19.44 -2.87
C VAL A 287 24.04 20.21 -2.89
N LYS A 288 24.17 21.24 -3.73
CA LYS A 288 25.36 22.11 -3.73
C LYS A 288 25.53 22.89 -2.43
N GLU A 289 24.45 23.22 -1.71
CA GLU A 289 24.51 23.84 -0.38
C GLU A 289 25.28 22.99 0.66
N LEU A 290 25.45 21.69 0.42
CA LEU A 290 26.27 20.78 1.24
C LEU A 290 27.78 20.92 0.98
N GLY A 291 28.21 21.85 0.10
CA GLY A 291 29.59 21.98 -0.35
C GLY A 291 29.98 20.96 -1.44
N VAL A 292 29.00 20.33 -2.09
CA VAL A 292 29.22 19.44 -3.24
C VAL A 292 29.57 20.29 -4.46
N GLU A 293 30.73 20.01 -5.07
CA GLU A 293 31.15 20.62 -6.33
C GLU A 293 30.64 19.77 -7.51
N ILE A 294 30.06 20.38 -8.54
CA ILE A 294 29.64 19.69 -9.77
C ILE A 294 30.35 20.32 -10.96
N ARG A 295 31.19 19.54 -11.64
CA ARG A 295 31.95 19.94 -12.83
C ARG A 295 31.33 19.31 -14.08
N THR A 296 30.66 20.12 -14.88
CA THR A 296 30.06 19.73 -16.16
C THR A 296 31.07 19.79 -17.31
N GLY A 297 30.77 19.13 -18.42
CA GLY A 297 31.67 19.04 -19.57
C GLY A 297 32.94 18.19 -19.33
N VAL A 298 32.97 17.38 -18.28
CA VAL A 298 34.12 16.54 -17.90
C VAL A 298 33.77 15.07 -18.03
N GLU A 299 34.32 14.42 -19.04
CA GLU A 299 34.24 12.98 -19.23
C GLU A 299 35.47 12.28 -18.60
N ILE A 300 35.23 11.20 -17.85
CA ILE A 300 36.29 10.37 -17.25
C ILE A 300 36.50 9.14 -18.14
N PRO A 301 37.65 9.01 -18.83
CA PRO A 301 37.83 7.99 -19.86
C PRO A 301 38.29 6.64 -19.30
N GLY A 302 37.38 5.67 -19.28
CA GLY A 302 37.67 4.27 -18.96
C GLY A 302 38.38 4.07 -17.62
N GLU A 303 39.03 2.92 -17.43
CA GLU A 303 39.74 2.61 -16.18
C GLU A 303 40.95 3.52 -15.92
N LYS A 304 41.59 4.04 -16.96
CA LYS A 304 42.73 4.97 -16.83
C LYS A 304 42.31 6.26 -16.13
N GLY A 305 41.15 6.81 -16.50
CA GLY A 305 40.57 7.97 -15.83
C GLY A 305 40.25 7.69 -14.36
N LEU A 306 39.71 6.50 -14.05
CA LEU A 306 39.43 6.10 -12.67
C LEU A 306 40.69 6.03 -11.80
N ARG A 307 41.77 5.46 -12.33
CA ARG A 307 43.08 5.43 -11.64
C ARG A 307 43.64 6.83 -11.46
N GLY A 308 43.58 7.66 -12.50
CA GLY A 308 44.01 9.06 -12.44
C GLY A 308 43.33 9.84 -11.32
N LEU A 309 42.03 9.63 -11.06
CA LEU A 309 41.35 10.26 -9.93
C LEU A 309 41.92 9.81 -8.57
N ILE A 310 42.26 8.53 -8.41
CA ILE A 310 42.91 8.05 -7.18
C ILE A 310 44.30 8.70 -7.03
N ASP A 311 45.08 8.73 -8.11
CA ASP A 311 46.42 9.33 -8.15
C ASP A 311 46.37 10.85 -7.86
N ASP A 312 45.30 11.54 -8.26
CA ASP A 312 45.01 12.95 -7.98
C ASP A 312 44.56 13.22 -6.52
N GLY A 313 44.58 12.19 -5.68
CA GLY A 313 44.33 12.29 -4.24
C GLY A 313 42.85 12.18 -3.85
N PHE A 314 41.98 11.63 -4.71
CA PHE A 314 40.66 11.20 -4.28
C PHE A 314 40.75 9.88 -3.50
N ALA A 315 40.18 9.85 -2.30
CA ALA A 315 40.22 8.68 -1.41
C ALA A 315 39.29 7.55 -1.88
N ALA A 316 38.26 7.87 -2.66
CA ALA A 316 37.38 6.89 -3.29
C ALA A 316 36.74 7.48 -4.56
N VAL A 317 36.29 6.59 -5.45
CA VAL A 317 35.56 6.94 -6.69
C VAL A 317 34.24 6.16 -6.73
N LEU A 318 33.13 6.84 -7.02
CA LEU A 318 31.82 6.22 -7.24
C LEU A 318 31.42 6.39 -8.71
N VAL A 319 31.28 5.28 -9.42
CA VAL A 319 30.88 5.24 -10.83
C VAL A 319 29.35 5.16 -10.94
N CYS A 320 28.71 6.24 -11.39
CA CYS A 320 27.26 6.38 -11.52
C CYS A 320 26.84 6.76 -12.96
N GLY A 321 27.58 6.25 -13.96
CA GLY A 321 27.48 6.65 -15.36
C GLY A 321 26.16 6.36 -16.09
N GLY A 322 25.26 5.55 -15.52
CA GLY A 322 23.95 5.25 -16.11
C GLY A 322 23.98 4.35 -17.35
N ALA A 323 22.84 4.26 -18.05
CA ALA A 323 22.62 3.41 -19.23
C ALA A 323 22.25 4.22 -20.49
N TRP A 324 23.24 4.87 -21.12
CA TRP A 324 23.03 5.89 -22.16
C TRP A 324 22.80 5.37 -23.59
N SER A 325 22.79 4.05 -23.82
CA SER A 325 22.65 3.49 -25.16
C SER A 325 21.28 2.81 -25.37
N SER A 326 20.54 3.19 -26.41
CA SER A 326 19.30 2.52 -26.80
C SER A 326 19.57 1.08 -27.26
N ALA A 327 18.75 0.13 -26.81
CA ALA A 327 18.84 -1.25 -27.27
C ALA A 327 18.31 -1.40 -28.70
N ARG A 328 19.03 -2.20 -29.51
CA ARG A 328 18.66 -2.57 -30.89
C ARG A 328 17.85 -3.87 -30.91
N ILE A 329 16.89 -3.95 -31.83
CA ILE A 329 16.06 -5.13 -32.09
C ILE A 329 16.85 -6.18 -32.89
N GLY A 330 17.70 -5.74 -33.82
CA GLY A 330 18.48 -6.64 -34.69
C GLY A 330 17.67 -7.23 -35.85
N ILE A 331 16.81 -6.41 -36.48
CA ILE A 331 16.02 -6.77 -37.67
C ILE A 331 16.46 -5.95 -38.88
N ALA A 332 16.08 -6.39 -40.08
CA ALA A 332 16.39 -5.68 -41.32
C ALA A 332 15.76 -4.28 -41.35
N GLY A 333 16.52 -3.30 -41.87
CA GLY A 333 16.09 -1.91 -42.02
C GLY A 333 16.28 -1.01 -40.78
N GLU A 334 16.96 -1.49 -39.74
CA GLU A 334 17.19 -0.72 -38.50
C GLU A 334 18.10 0.50 -38.67
N ASP A 335 18.90 0.55 -39.74
CA ASP A 335 19.77 1.70 -40.06
C ASP A 335 19.16 2.64 -41.13
N LEU A 336 17.88 2.48 -41.48
CA LEU A 336 17.18 3.38 -42.41
C LEU A 336 16.99 4.78 -41.81
N ASP A 337 16.99 5.81 -42.65
CA ASP A 337 16.60 7.15 -42.22
C ASP A 337 15.15 7.14 -41.69
N GLY A 338 14.90 7.87 -40.60
CA GLY A 338 13.62 7.85 -39.87
C GLY A 338 13.48 6.72 -38.84
N VAL A 339 14.42 5.77 -38.74
CA VAL A 339 14.48 4.82 -37.60
C VAL A 339 15.41 5.38 -36.52
N ARG A 340 14.90 5.57 -35.31
CA ARG A 340 15.63 6.18 -34.19
C ARG A 340 15.46 5.39 -32.90
N GLY A 341 16.48 5.38 -32.06
CA GLY A 341 16.33 4.94 -30.68
C GLY A 341 15.56 5.99 -29.86
N ALA A 342 14.85 5.52 -28.83
CA ALA A 342 13.98 6.38 -28.04
C ALA A 342 14.75 7.37 -27.16
N LEU A 343 15.94 7.00 -26.65
CA LEU A 343 16.76 7.93 -25.86
C LEU A 343 17.23 9.10 -26.71
N GLU A 344 17.73 8.82 -27.91
CA GLU A 344 18.25 9.80 -28.85
C GLU A 344 17.12 10.74 -29.29
N PHE A 345 15.97 10.19 -29.66
CA PHE A 345 14.78 10.98 -30.02
C PHE A 345 14.33 11.90 -28.89
N LEU A 346 14.15 11.36 -27.68
CA LEU A 346 13.69 12.15 -26.54
C LEU A 346 14.71 13.20 -26.12
N ARG A 347 16.00 12.92 -26.25
CA ARG A 347 17.07 13.89 -26.01
C ARG A 347 17.01 15.06 -26.98
N SER A 348 16.89 14.79 -28.28
CA SER A 348 16.74 15.84 -29.29
C SER A 348 15.52 16.71 -28.99
N VAL A 349 14.38 16.10 -28.59
CA VAL A 349 13.16 16.85 -28.21
C VAL A 349 13.44 17.76 -27.02
N LYS A 350 14.04 17.21 -25.95
CA LYS A 350 14.32 17.94 -24.72
C LYS A 350 15.33 19.08 -24.92
N CYS A 351 16.30 18.89 -25.81
CA CYS A 351 17.29 19.90 -26.17
C CYS A 351 16.76 20.96 -27.15
N GLY A 352 15.50 20.85 -27.60
CA GLY A 352 14.88 21.81 -28.49
C GLY A 352 15.39 21.75 -29.93
N GLU A 353 15.88 20.58 -30.36
CA GLU A 353 16.23 20.35 -31.77
C GLU A 353 14.97 20.36 -32.64
N ASP A 354 15.09 20.87 -33.87
CA ASP A 354 14.01 20.82 -34.85
C ASP A 354 13.93 19.41 -35.45
N ILE A 355 12.87 18.67 -35.09
CA ILE A 355 12.68 17.26 -35.47
C ILE A 355 11.39 17.14 -36.26
N ASP A 356 11.51 16.81 -37.54
CA ASP A 356 10.38 16.37 -38.35
C ASP A 356 10.11 14.88 -38.12
N VAL A 357 8.98 14.57 -37.49
CA VAL A 357 8.51 13.19 -37.25
C VAL A 357 7.59 12.67 -38.36
N GLY A 358 7.21 13.50 -39.32
CA GLY A 358 6.22 13.18 -40.34
C GLY A 358 4.80 13.03 -39.79
N ASN A 359 3.92 12.41 -40.59
CA ASN A 359 2.51 12.25 -40.24
C ASN A 359 2.23 10.97 -39.44
N ARG A 360 2.97 9.89 -39.71
CA ARG A 360 2.76 8.55 -39.11
C ARG A 360 4.00 8.10 -38.35
N VAL A 361 3.84 7.85 -37.06
CA VAL A 361 4.93 7.38 -36.19
C VAL A 361 4.58 6.05 -35.55
N VAL A 362 5.51 5.09 -35.63
CA VAL A 362 5.41 3.81 -34.92
C VAL A 362 6.44 3.77 -33.79
N VAL A 363 5.99 3.52 -32.57
CA VAL A 363 6.85 3.35 -31.39
C VAL A 363 6.89 1.88 -31.00
N VAL A 364 8.06 1.26 -31.04
CA VAL A 364 8.26 -0.14 -30.68
C VAL A 364 8.65 -0.25 -29.20
N GLY A 365 7.76 -0.75 -28.35
CA GLY A 365 8.02 -0.90 -26.92
C GLY A 365 6.75 -0.81 -26.08
N GLY A 366 6.87 -1.08 -24.78
CA GLY A 366 5.73 -1.03 -23.85
C GLY A 366 6.07 -0.48 -22.47
N GLY A 367 7.20 0.22 -22.31
CA GLY A 367 7.56 0.87 -21.04
C GLY A 367 7.24 2.36 -21.04
N LYS A 368 7.58 3.04 -19.93
CA LYS A 368 7.42 4.49 -19.78
C LYS A 368 8.08 5.30 -20.90
N THR A 369 9.28 4.90 -21.34
CA THR A 369 9.99 5.53 -22.46
C THR A 369 9.19 5.48 -23.76
N ALA A 370 8.46 4.39 -24.03
CA ALA A 370 7.62 4.28 -25.23
C ALA A 370 6.42 5.24 -25.16
N LEU A 371 5.80 5.38 -23.99
CA LEU A 371 4.72 6.35 -23.77
C LEU A 371 5.22 7.80 -23.93
N ASP A 372 6.39 8.12 -23.38
CA ASP A 372 6.97 9.46 -23.49
C ASP A 372 7.36 9.78 -24.92
N ALA A 373 7.94 8.83 -25.67
CA ALA A 373 8.25 8.99 -27.08
C ALA A 373 6.98 9.21 -27.91
N ALA A 374 5.94 8.39 -27.70
CA ALA A 374 4.67 8.51 -28.43
C ALA A 374 3.98 9.86 -28.17
N ARG A 375 3.94 10.29 -26.91
CA ARG A 375 3.32 11.56 -26.52
C ARG A 375 4.12 12.78 -26.98
N SER A 376 5.44 12.65 -27.07
CA SER A 376 6.32 13.68 -27.65
C SER A 376 6.12 13.79 -29.17
N ALA A 377 6.03 12.65 -29.88
CA ALA A 377 5.73 12.63 -31.31
C ALA A 377 4.38 13.30 -31.64
N MET A 378 3.34 13.06 -30.83
CA MET A 378 2.06 13.78 -30.95
C MET A 378 2.22 15.31 -30.84
N ARG A 379 3.10 15.77 -29.95
CA ARG A 379 3.36 17.21 -29.72
C ARG A 379 4.20 17.86 -30.81
N LEU A 380 5.01 17.08 -31.50
CA LEU A 380 5.74 17.50 -32.69
C LEU A 380 4.85 17.53 -33.96
N GLY A 381 3.56 17.19 -33.85
CA GLY A 381 2.59 17.35 -34.94
C GLY A 381 2.25 16.07 -35.70
N ALA A 382 2.72 14.89 -35.25
CA ALA A 382 2.31 13.63 -35.85
C ALA A 382 0.78 13.47 -35.81
N ARG A 383 0.18 13.07 -36.93
CA ARG A 383 -1.27 12.85 -37.05
C ARG A 383 -1.69 11.50 -36.50
N GLU A 384 -0.84 10.49 -36.72
CA GLU A 384 -1.06 9.13 -36.27
C GLU A 384 0.16 8.61 -35.53
N VAL A 385 -0.01 8.23 -34.27
CA VAL A 385 1.03 7.59 -33.47
C VAL A 385 0.52 6.24 -32.97
N VAL A 386 1.28 5.18 -33.22
CA VAL A 386 0.94 3.80 -32.83
C VAL A 386 2.07 3.22 -31.99
N ILE A 387 1.75 2.76 -30.78
CA ILE A 387 2.66 1.93 -29.98
C ILE A 387 2.43 0.46 -30.36
N VAL A 388 3.51 -0.26 -30.66
CA VAL A 388 3.49 -1.71 -30.90
C VAL A 388 4.21 -2.44 -29.77
N TYR A 389 3.53 -3.41 -29.16
CA TYR A 389 4.04 -4.14 -27.99
C TYR A 389 3.89 -5.66 -28.11
N ARG A 390 4.91 -6.39 -27.66
CA ARG A 390 5.02 -7.85 -27.83
C ARG A 390 4.14 -8.69 -26.90
N ARG A 391 3.52 -8.09 -25.89
CA ARG A 391 2.61 -8.77 -24.94
C ARG A 391 1.29 -8.03 -24.90
N HIS A 392 0.30 -8.57 -24.18
CA HIS A 392 -0.94 -7.86 -23.90
C HIS A 392 -0.66 -6.57 -23.12
N ARG A 393 -1.41 -5.49 -23.40
CA ARG A 393 -1.23 -4.16 -22.76
C ARG A 393 -1.31 -4.19 -21.24
N GLU A 394 -2.06 -5.13 -20.66
CA GLU A 394 -2.18 -5.34 -19.20
C GLU A 394 -0.88 -5.82 -18.55
N LYS A 395 0.05 -6.37 -19.34
CA LYS A 395 1.37 -6.84 -18.88
C LYS A 395 2.48 -5.82 -19.16
N ALA A 396 2.13 -4.62 -19.62
CA ALA A 396 3.10 -3.60 -19.97
C ALA A 396 3.66 -2.92 -18.70
N PRO A 397 4.98 -2.68 -18.60
CA PRO A 397 5.61 -2.07 -17.44
C PRO A 397 5.44 -0.53 -17.41
N PHE A 398 4.20 -0.07 -17.28
CA PHE A 398 3.84 1.32 -17.03
C PHE A 398 2.61 1.41 -16.13
N GLU A 399 2.38 2.59 -15.57
CA GLU A 399 1.18 2.88 -14.79
C GLU A 399 -0.04 2.99 -15.71
N TYR A 400 -1.17 2.39 -15.31
CA TYR A 400 -2.39 2.39 -16.12
C TYR A 400 -2.88 3.82 -16.45
N GLU A 401 -2.70 4.75 -15.52
CA GLU A 401 -3.00 6.16 -15.72
C GLU A 401 -2.19 6.80 -16.87
N ASP A 402 -0.93 6.40 -17.05
CA ASP A 402 -0.09 6.95 -18.12
C ASP A 402 -0.53 6.45 -19.50
N LEU A 403 -1.00 5.19 -19.58
CA LEU A 403 -1.64 4.67 -20.79
C LEU A 403 -2.93 5.42 -21.11
N LEU A 404 -3.83 5.59 -20.13
CA LEU A 404 -5.07 6.36 -20.31
C LEU A 404 -4.79 7.76 -20.84
N ARG A 405 -3.78 8.45 -20.29
CA ARG A 405 -3.35 9.78 -20.76
C ARG A 405 -2.90 9.76 -22.23
N ALA A 406 -2.13 8.74 -22.63
CA ALA A 406 -1.70 8.60 -24.02
C ALA A 406 -2.88 8.35 -24.97
N LEU A 407 -3.83 7.49 -24.57
CA LEU A 407 -5.05 7.21 -25.34
C LEU A 407 -5.93 8.46 -25.49
N GLU A 408 -6.11 9.26 -24.43
CA GLU A 408 -6.84 10.54 -24.46
C GLU A 408 -6.18 11.59 -25.39
N GLU A 409 -4.85 11.53 -25.52
CA GLU A 409 -4.08 12.35 -26.45
C GLU A 409 -4.21 11.85 -27.90
N GLY A 410 -4.68 10.63 -28.13
CA GLY A 410 -4.94 10.05 -29.46
C GLY A 410 -3.92 9.00 -29.91
N VAL A 411 -3.01 8.57 -29.01
CA VAL A 411 -2.07 7.48 -29.29
C VAL A 411 -2.85 6.17 -29.44
N ARG A 412 -2.56 5.38 -30.47
CA ARG A 412 -3.10 4.03 -30.64
C ARG A 412 -2.13 3.00 -30.04
N PHE A 413 -2.66 1.87 -29.58
CA PHE A 413 -1.86 0.81 -28.98
C PHE A 413 -2.22 -0.53 -29.62
N THR A 414 -1.25 -1.19 -30.24
CA THR A 414 -1.36 -2.52 -30.85
C THR A 414 -0.48 -3.48 -30.05
N ASP A 415 -1.11 -4.43 -29.39
CA ASP A 415 -0.44 -5.35 -28.49
C ASP A 415 -0.29 -6.75 -29.11
N SER A 416 0.43 -7.64 -28.44
CA SER A 416 0.64 -9.03 -28.88
C SER A 416 1.23 -9.16 -30.29
N VAL A 417 2.05 -8.19 -30.72
CA VAL A 417 2.72 -8.16 -32.02
C VAL A 417 4.22 -7.88 -31.88
N VAL A 418 5.01 -8.39 -32.80
CA VAL A 418 6.45 -8.11 -32.87
C VAL A 418 6.85 -7.63 -34.27
N PRO A 419 7.72 -6.61 -34.38
CA PRO A 419 8.26 -6.20 -35.66
C PRO A 419 9.24 -7.25 -36.21
N THR A 420 9.21 -7.45 -37.52
CA THR A 420 10.11 -8.38 -38.22
C THR A 420 11.01 -7.70 -39.25
N GLU A 421 10.60 -6.55 -39.77
CA GLU A 421 11.32 -5.79 -40.79
C GLU A 421 10.86 -4.33 -40.76
N PHE A 422 11.82 -3.40 -40.88
CA PHE A 422 11.54 -2.01 -41.24
C PHE A 422 11.76 -1.85 -42.74
N ILE A 423 10.69 -1.50 -43.45
CA ILE A 423 10.66 -1.46 -44.91
C ILE A 423 11.01 -0.05 -45.35
N GLY A 424 12.06 0.06 -46.16
CA GLY A 424 12.53 1.33 -46.71
C GLY A 424 12.04 1.62 -48.13
N PHE A 425 11.93 2.89 -48.46
CA PHE A 425 11.80 3.42 -49.81
C PHE A 425 12.78 4.60 -49.96
N GLU A 426 13.63 4.58 -50.99
CA GLU A 426 14.67 5.61 -51.20
C GLU A 426 15.59 5.85 -49.98
N GLY A 427 15.88 4.81 -49.20
CA GLY A 427 16.77 4.88 -48.03
C GLY A 427 16.12 5.38 -46.73
N ARG A 428 14.83 5.75 -46.78
CA ARG A 428 14.03 6.16 -45.61
C ARG A 428 12.98 5.11 -45.26
N VAL A 429 12.64 4.97 -43.98
CA VAL A 429 11.57 4.08 -43.53
C VAL A 429 10.22 4.53 -44.10
N HIS A 430 9.43 3.55 -44.52
CA HIS A 430 8.09 3.77 -45.08
C HIS A 430 7.03 2.89 -44.42
N ALA A 431 7.41 1.73 -43.87
CA ALA A 431 6.50 0.85 -43.14
C ALA A 431 7.23 -0.07 -42.15
N VAL A 432 6.46 -0.60 -41.19
CA VAL A 432 6.89 -1.66 -40.27
C VAL A 432 6.10 -2.92 -40.57
N ARG A 433 6.79 -4.03 -40.82
CA ARG A 433 6.18 -5.36 -40.93
C ARG A 433 6.05 -5.99 -39.55
N LEU A 434 4.87 -6.52 -39.25
CA LEU A 434 4.54 -7.14 -37.98
C LEU A 434 4.18 -8.62 -38.17
N ARG A 435 4.37 -9.39 -37.10
CA ARG A 435 3.77 -10.71 -36.95
C ARG A 435 3.13 -10.84 -35.57
N ALA A 436 2.20 -11.78 -35.44
CA ALA A 436 1.67 -12.16 -34.14
C ALA A 436 2.78 -12.63 -33.20
N ALA A 437 2.74 -12.18 -31.95
CA ALA A 437 3.50 -12.78 -30.87
C ALA A 437 2.95 -14.20 -30.59
N SER A 438 3.76 -15.07 -29.99
CA SER A 438 3.41 -16.49 -29.79
C SER A 438 2.02 -16.68 -29.18
N GLY A 439 1.15 -17.41 -29.90
CA GLY A 439 -0.22 -17.74 -29.46
C GLY A 439 -1.30 -16.71 -29.84
N ALA A 440 -0.95 -15.60 -30.47
CA ALA A 440 -1.91 -14.61 -30.97
C ALA A 440 -2.23 -14.80 -32.47
N THR A 441 -3.34 -14.21 -32.92
CA THR A 441 -3.73 -14.14 -34.34
C THR A 441 -3.67 -12.68 -34.78
N LEU A 442 -3.02 -12.40 -35.91
CA LEU A 442 -2.92 -11.07 -36.49
C LEU A 442 -3.68 -11.04 -37.81
N ARG A 443 -4.50 -10.01 -38.07
CA ARG A 443 -5.15 -9.85 -39.37
C ARG A 443 -4.13 -9.45 -40.42
N GLU A 444 -4.33 -9.87 -41.66
CA GLU A 444 -3.42 -9.51 -42.76
C GLU A 444 -3.30 -7.99 -42.94
N SER A 445 -4.40 -7.25 -42.74
CA SER A 445 -4.42 -5.78 -42.74
C SER A 445 -3.58 -5.13 -41.63
N GLU A 446 -3.23 -5.86 -40.58
CA GLU A 446 -2.43 -5.39 -39.43
C GLU A 446 -0.98 -5.88 -39.52
N ALA A 447 -0.65 -6.73 -40.50
CA ALA A 447 0.70 -7.25 -40.71
C ALA A 447 1.69 -6.19 -41.25
N ARG A 448 1.20 -5.01 -41.63
CA ARG A 448 1.99 -3.87 -42.10
C ARG A 448 1.38 -2.56 -41.63
N ILE A 449 2.19 -1.70 -41.02
CA ILE A 449 1.80 -0.34 -40.62
C ILE A 449 2.70 0.65 -41.36
N GLU A 450 2.12 1.61 -42.07
CA GLU A 450 2.88 2.71 -42.69
C GLU A 450 3.47 3.63 -41.62
N ALA A 451 4.71 4.06 -41.82
CA ALA A 451 5.44 4.88 -40.86
C ALA A 451 6.43 5.78 -41.59
N ASP A 452 6.41 7.07 -41.26
CA ASP A 452 7.41 8.05 -41.69
C ASP A 452 8.59 8.09 -40.70
N THR A 453 8.31 7.76 -39.42
CA THR A 453 9.30 7.62 -38.36
C THR A 453 9.02 6.36 -37.53
N VAL A 454 10.08 5.64 -37.15
CA VAL A 454 10.01 4.53 -36.20
C VAL A 454 10.89 4.83 -35.00
N ILE A 455 10.34 4.73 -33.79
CA ILE A 455 11.06 4.96 -32.53
C ILE A 455 11.19 3.65 -31.76
N VAL A 456 12.41 3.20 -31.52
CA VAL A 456 12.71 1.93 -30.85
C VAL A 456 12.93 2.17 -29.35
N ALA A 457 12.02 1.66 -28.51
CA ALA A 457 11.96 1.85 -27.06
C ALA A 457 11.95 0.51 -26.30
N ILE A 458 12.87 -0.40 -26.63
CA ILE A 458 12.89 -1.78 -26.10
C ILE A 458 13.88 -2.03 -24.96
N GLY A 459 14.59 -1.00 -24.51
CA GLY A 459 15.54 -1.09 -23.40
C GLY A 459 16.73 -0.17 -23.58
N GLN A 460 17.61 -0.17 -22.59
CA GLN A 460 18.82 0.65 -22.54
C GLN A 460 20.00 -0.21 -22.06
N LYS A 461 21.22 0.19 -22.40
CA LYS A 461 22.46 -0.46 -21.99
C LYS A 461 23.45 0.57 -21.46
N ALA A 462 24.30 0.13 -20.53
CA ALA A 462 25.46 0.91 -20.11
C ALA A 462 26.41 1.12 -21.30
N ASP A 463 26.90 2.34 -21.45
CA ASP A 463 27.94 2.69 -22.41
C ASP A 463 29.25 2.84 -21.64
N LEU A 464 30.13 1.86 -21.75
CA LEU A 464 31.31 1.69 -20.89
C LEU A 464 32.59 1.46 -21.71
N PRO A 465 32.97 2.38 -22.60
CA PRO A 465 34.16 2.22 -23.43
C PRO A 465 35.43 2.18 -22.55
N GLY A 466 36.22 1.10 -22.68
CA GLY A 466 37.48 0.93 -21.97
C GLY A 466 37.37 0.71 -20.46
N MET A 467 36.23 0.17 -20.00
CA MET A 467 35.96 -0.19 -18.59
C MET A 467 36.15 -1.69 -18.30
N ASP A 468 36.80 -2.42 -19.19
CA ASP A 468 37.06 -3.86 -19.14
C ASP A 468 38.58 -4.19 -19.09
N GLY A 469 39.40 -3.22 -18.69
CA GLY A 469 40.86 -3.30 -18.63
C GLY A 469 41.45 -4.06 -17.43
N GLY A 470 40.61 -4.70 -16.62
CA GLY A 470 40.98 -5.55 -15.49
C GLY A 470 40.90 -4.89 -14.12
N LEU A 471 40.64 -3.58 -14.03
CA LEU A 471 40.32 -2.89 -12.77
C LEU A 471 38.86 -3.12 -12.34
N LEU A 472 37.95 -3.13 -13.32
CA LEU A 472 36.53 -3.40 -13.16
C LEU A 472 36.16 -4.72 -13.82
N ARG A 473 35.06 -5.32 -13.35
CA ARG A 473 34.44 -6.49 -13.98
C ARG A 473 33.12 -6.08 -14.61
N VAL A 474 32.87 -6.53 -15.85
CA VAL A 474 31.63 -6.29 -16.58
C VAL A 474 30.98 -7.64 -16.88
N ASN A 475 29.66 -7.74 -16.71
CA ASN A 475 28.91 -8.97 -16.99
C ASN A 475 28.53 -9.08 -18.48
N GLU A 476 27.92 -10.21 -18.88
CA GLU A 476 27.46 -10.44 -20.26
C GLU A 476 26.41 -9.42 -20.76
N SER A 477 25.70 -8.77 -19.84
CA SER A 477 24.72 -7.71 -20.15
C SER A 477 25.37 -6.34 -20.34
N GLY A 478 26.69 -6.22 -20.14
CA GLY A 478 27.43 -4.97 -20.26
C GLY A 478 27.36 -4.09 -19.00
N ASN A 479 26.96 -4.62 -17.84
CA ASN A 479 26.88 -3.85 -16.59
C ASN A 479 28.10 -4.10 -15.70
N ILE A 480 28.49 -3.09 -14.90
CA ILE A 480 29.56 -3.20 -13.91
C ILE A 480 29.11 -4.16 -12.80
N VAL A 481 29.96 -5.11 -12.44
CA VAL A 481 29.75 -6.06 -11.35
C VAL A 481 30.29 -5.47 -10.05
N VAL A 482 29.47 -5.48 -9.01
CA VAL A 482 29.86 -5.05 -7.65
C VAL A 482 29.68 -6.17 -6.64
N ASP A 483 30.40 -6.09 -5.51
CA ASP A 483 30.15 -6.96 -4.35
C ASP A 483 28.96 -6.46 -3.49
N ALA A 484 28.66 -7.16 -2.40
CA ALA A 484 27.59 -6.79 -1.47
C ALA A 484 27.79 -5.41 -0.79
N GLY A 485 29.02 -4.90 -0.77
CA GLY A 485 29.38 -3.56 -0.31
C GLY A 485 29.50 -2.55 -1.45
N TYR A 486 28.91 -2.82 -2.62
CA TYR A 486 28.96 -1.96 -3.80
C TYR A 486 30.38 -1.69 -4.35
N ARG A 487 31.43 -2.43 -3.92
CA ARG A 487 32.77 -2.27 -4.51
C ARG A 487 32.82 -2.87 -5.89
N ALA A 488 33.28 -2.07 -6.85
CA ALA A 488 33.47 -2.45 -8.25
C ALA A 488 34.90 -2.93 -8.55
N SER A 489 35.85 -2.63 -7.65
CA SER A 489 37.25 -3.05 -7.76
C SER A 489 37.76 -3.68 -6.47
N SER A 490 38.56 -4.74 -6.58
CA SER A 490 39.21 -5.37 -5.42
C SER A 490 40.47 -4.62 -4.97
N SER A 491 41.20 -3.98 -5.89
CA SER A 491 42.49 -3.37 -5.63
C SER A 491 42.43 -1.88 -5.28
N LEU A 492 41.40 -1.15 -5.73
CA LEU A 492 41.23 0.28 -5.47
C LEU A 492 39.87 0.58 -4.81
N PRO A 493 39.73 1.68 -4.06
CA PRO A 493 38.47 2.09 -3.41
C PRO A 493 37.47 2.66 -4.42
N ILE A 494 37.07 1.82 -5.38
CA ILE A 494 36.12 2.15 -6.45
C ILE A 494 34.82 1.41 -6.20
N PHE A 495 33.72 2.16 -6.24
CA PHE A 495 32.35 1.71 -6.07
C PHE A 495 31.55 2.02 -7.33
N ALA A 496 30.42 1.35 -7.54
CA ALA A 496 29.51 1.67 -8.64
C ALA A 496 28.05 1.53 -8.22
N ALA A 497 27.17 2.35 -8.78
CA ALA A 497 25.74 2.37 -8.46
C ALA A 497 24.87 2.94 -9.59
N GLY A 498 23.57 2.70 -9.51
CA GLY A 498 22.58 3.11 -10.51
C GLY A 498 22.51 2.16 -11.71
N ASP A 499 21.99 2.68 -12.82
CA ASP A 499 21.69 1.84 -14.00
C ASP A 499 22.93 1.20 -14.65
N VAL A 500 24.12 1.74 -14.37
CA VAL A 500 25.39 1.16 -14.83
C VAL A 500 25.66 -0.23 -14.22
N VAL A 501 25.09 -0.50 -13.04
CA VAL A 501 25.18 -1.78 -12.33
C VAL A 501 23.90 -2.61 -12.53
N ASN A 502 22.73 -1.99 -12.35
CA ASN A 502 21.46 -2.69 -12.27
C ASN A 502 20.75 -2.89 -13.63
N GLY A 503 21.26 -2.27 -14.70
CA GLY A 503 20.47 -2.02 -15.91
C GLY A 503 19.44 -0.90 -15.68
N PRO A 504 18.59 -0.57 -16.66
CA PRO A 504 17.65 0.54 -16.55
C PRO A 504 16.62 0.30 -15.43
N THR A 505 16.67 1.14 -14.39
CA THR A 505 15.76 1.11 -13.22
C THR A 505 14.94 2.39 -13.10
N SER A 506 14.08 2.47 -12.07
CA SER A 506 13.37 3.71 -11.76
C SER A 506 14.26 4.74 -11.06
N ILE A 507 13.90 6.03 -11.13
CA ILE A 507 14.64 7.13 -10.48
C ILE A 507 14.89 6.86 -8.98
N VAL A 508 13.90 6.30 -8.28
CA VAL A 508 13.99 6.02 -6.84
C VAL A 508 14.90 4.84 -6.51
N GLU A 509 14.97 3.82 -7.37
CA GLU A 509 15.90 2.69 -7.22
C GLU A 509 17.33 3.13 -7.51
N ALA A 510 17.54 3.94 -8.57
CA ALA A 510 18.83 4.52 -8.86
C ALA A 510 19.35 5.38 -7.69
N MET A 511 18.51 6.25 -7.12
CA MET A 511 18.89 7.02 -5.92
C MET A 511 19.20 6.14 -4.70
N ALA A 512 18.44 5.07 -4.47
CA ALA A 512 18.69 4.15 -3.36
C ALA A 512 20.04 3.45 -3.50
N SER A 513 20.38 2.93 -4.68
CA SER A 513 21.69 2.33 -4.92
C SER A 513 22.83 3.34 -4.75
N GLY A 514 22.64 4.59 -5.16
CA GLY A 514 23.62 5.67 -4.95
C GLY A 514 23.84 5.99 -3.46
N ARG A 515 22.77 6.02 -2.66
CA ARG A 515 22.85 6.15 -1.19
C ARG A 515 23.64 4.99 -0.60
N ASP A 516 23.33 3.75 -0.98
CA ASP A 516 23.92 2.57 -0.39
C ASP A 516 25.43 2.46 -0.72
N ALA A 517 25.81 2.78 -1.96
CA ALA A 517 27.22 2.89 -2.35
C ALA A 517 27.96 4.01 -1.61
N ALA A 518 27.32 5.17 -1.42
CA ALA A 518 27.88 6.24 -0.58
C ALA A 518 28.09 5.81 0.87
N MET A 519 27.14 5.07 1.46
CA MET A 519 27.27 4.53 2.82
C MET A 519 28.43 3.53 2.91
N ALA A 520 28.61 2.67 1.91
CA ALA A 520 29.71 1.72 1.86
C ALA A 520 31.07 2.42 1.73
N ALA A 521 31.17 3.45 0.87
CA ALA A 521 32.37 4.26 0.74
C ALA A 521 32.70 5.01 2.05
N ALA A 522 31.69 5.60 2.69
CA ALA A 522 31.86 6.27 3.99
C ALA A 522 32.29 5.30 5.10
N ALA A 523 31.77 4.08 5.10
CA ALA A 523 32.15 3.04 6.05
C ALA A 523 33.61 2.60 5.86
N LEU A 524 34.07 2.46 4.61
CA LEU A 524 35.45 2.13 4.29
C LEU A 524 36.44 3.23 4.74
N LEU A 525 36.09 4.49 4.51
CA LEU A 525 36.98 5.63 4.79
C LEU A 525 36.94 6.13 6.24
N GLY A 526 35.91 5.73 7.00
CA GLY A 526 35.58 6.32 8.30
C GLY A 526 34.91 7.69 8.14
N ARG A 527 33.82 7.92 8.87
CA ARG A 527 33.08 9.18 8.79
C ARG A 527 33.89 10.32 9.45
N PRO A 528 34.13 11.44 8.76
CA PRO A 528 34.75 12.62 9.35
C PRO A 528 34.00 13.11 10.60
N ALA A 529 34.74 13.71 11.54
CA ALA A 529 34.13 14.40 12.67
C ALA A 529 33.26 15.56 12.15
N ARG A 530 31.96 15.53 12.47
CA ARG A 530 31.02 16.59 12.09
C ARG A 530 31.39 17.88 12.81
N GLN A 531 31.92 18.86 12.08
CA GLN A 531 31.91 20.24 12.53
C GLN A 531 30.50 20.79 12.29
N HIS A 532 29.55 20.54 13.19
CA HIS A 532 28.25 21.22 13.09
C HIS A 532 28.42 22.67 13.53
N ALA A 533 28.12 23.63 12.64
CA ALA A 533 27.47 24.84 13.13
C ALA A 533 26.10 24.40 13.62
N ALA A 534 25.76 24.67 14.88
CA ALA A 534 24.47 24.32 15.47
C ALA A 534 23.32 25.05 14.76
N ALA A 535 22.96 24.62 13.55
CA ALA A 535 21.66 24.89 12.98
C ALA A 535 20.76 23.79 13.52
N GLY A 536 19.95 24.15 14.50
CA GLY A 536 18.92 23.27 15.04
C GLY A 536 18.01 22.79 13.91
N MET A 537 18.33 21.64 13.31
CA MET A 537 17.27 20.70 13.03
C MET A 537 16.75 20.35 14.41
N ASN A 538 15.73 21.09 14.88
CA ASN A 538 14.84 20.51 15.86
C ASN A 538 14.56 19.13 15.28
N GLU A 539 14.84 18.06 16.03
CA GLU A 539 14.15 16.82 15.79
C GLU A 539 12.69 17.24 15.86
N ALA A 540 12.09 17.50 14.69
CA ALA A 540 10.67 17.73 14.61
C ALA A 540 10.12 16.43 15.12
N ARG A 541 9.81 16.40 16.42
CA ARG A 541 8.99 15.37 17.04
C ARG A 541 7.75 15.42 16.18
N VAL A 542 7.64 14.48 15.24
CA VAL A 542 6.43 14.27 14.48
C VAL A 542 5.37 14.10 15.56
N PRO A 543 4.49 15.09 15.78
CA PRO A 543 3.62 15.03 16.94
C PRO A 543 2.70 13.81 16.74
N PRO A 544 2.34 13.08 17.81
CA PRO A 544 1.55 11.85 17.72
C PRO A 544 0.41 12.02 16.73
N TRP A 545 0.21 11.06 15.82
CA TRP A 545 -0.83 11.12 14.79
C TRP A 545 -2.16 11.60 15.39
N PRO A 546 -2.83 12.63 14.84
CA PRO A 546 -3.93 13.24 15.55
C PRO A 546 -5.06 12.23 15.73
N VAL A 547 -5.47 12.10 16.99
CA VAL A 547 -6.62 11.34 17.48
C VAL A 547 -7.88 12.05 17.00
N ALA A 548 -8.29 11.76 15.78
CA ALA A 548 -9.65 11.87 15.25
C ALA A 548 -9.59 11.45 13.78
N HIS A 549 -9.63 10.14 13.52
CA HIS A 549 -9.97 9.66 12.19
C HIS A 549 -11.43 10.07 11.93
N ASP A 550 -11.63 11.14 11.18
CA ASP A 550 -12.94 11.41 10.57
C ASP A 550 -13.20 10.27 9.58
N ALA A 551 -13.97 9.27 10.00
CA ALA A 551 -14.27 8.07 9.24
C ALA A 551 -14.79 8.40 7.84
N GLN A 552 -15.49 9.53 7.67
CA GLN A 552 -15.98 9.97 6.36
C GLN A 552 -14.83 10.31 5.39
N ARG A 553 -13.71 10.83 5.90
CA ARG A 553 -12.53 11.19 5.09
C ARG A 553 -11.73 9.96 4.72
N VAL A 554 -11.55 9.03 5.64
CA VAL A 554 -10.83 7.77 5.40
C VAL A 554 -11.55 6.91 4.34
N HIS A 555 -12.87 7.03 4.19
CA HIS A 555 -13.61 6.31 3.13
C HIS A 555 -13.76 7.08 1.81
N ALA A 556 -13.27 8.31 1.73
CA ALA A 556 -13.34 9.08 0.50
C ALA A 556 -12.45 8.49 -0.60
N GLY A 557 -12.88 8.63 -1.85
CA GLY A 557 -12.06 8.33 -3.03
C GLY A 557 -10.83 9.24 -3.11
N ARG A 558 -9.84 8.83 -3.90
CA ARG A 558 -8.62 9.59 -4.15
C ARG A 558 -8.97 10.93 -4.77
N THR A 559 -8.36 11.98 -4.22
CA THR A 559 -8.53 13.34 -4.74
C THR A 559 -7.99 13.40 -6.17
N PRO A 560 -8.83 13.74 -7.18
CA PRO A 560 -8.40 13.74 -8.56
C PRO A 560 -7.37 14.85 -8.81
N MET A 561 -6.33 14.53 -9.57
CA MET A 561 -5.34 15.52 -10.00
C MET A 561 -5.94 16.43 -11.08
N GLY A 562 -5.94 17.74 -10.86
CA GLY A 562 -6.31 18.72 -11.88
C GLY A 562 -5.32 18.71 -13.05
N ARG A 563 -5.82 18.78 -14.29
CA ARG A 563 -4.99 18.65 -15.51
C ARG A 563 -5.34 19.70 -16.55
N ILE A 564 -4.39 19.98 -17.45
CA ILE A 564 -4.69 20.72 -18.68
C ILE A 564 -5.47 19.85 -19.68
N GLY A 565 -6.35 20.47 -20.48
CA GLY A 565 -7.20 19.75 -21.44
C GLY A 565 -6.41 19.05 -22.55
N SER A 566 -6.95 17.94 -23.09
CA SER A 566 -6.29 17.11 -24.13
C SER A 566 -5.85 17.88 -25.36
N LYS A 567 -6.60 18.89 -25.81
CA LYS A 567 -6.19 19.74 -26.95
C LYS A 567 -4.89 20.51 -26.67
N ARG A 568 -4.76 21.11 -25.48
CA ARG A 568 -3.54 21.82 -25.08
C ARG A 568 -2.38 20.84 -24.83
N ARG A 569 -2.66 19.66 -24.26
CA ARG A 569 -1.65 18.59 -24.10
C ARG A 569 -1.01 18.22 -25.44
N ARG A 570 -1.79 18.11 -26.51
CA ARG A 570 -1.26 17.79 -27.86
C ARG A 570 -0.46 18.91 -28.51
N ALA A 571 -0.64 20.15 -28.08
CA ALA A 571 -0.06 21.32 -28.74
C ALA A 571 1.12 21.95 -27.98
N THR A 572 1.41 21.49 -26.76
CA THR A 572 2.39 22.13 -25.88
C THR A 572 3.17 21.10 -25.08
N PHE A 573 4.38 21.48 -24.68
CA PHE A 573 5.20 20.76 -23.70
C PHE A 573 4.98 21.26 -22.26
N ASP A 574 3.88 21.99 -22.03
CA ASP A 574 3.48 22.44 -20.69
C ASP A 574 3.30 21.24 -19.75
N GLU A 575 3.65 21.44 -18.48
CA GLU A 575 3.40 20.45 -17.44
C GLU A 575 1.90 20.10 -17.38
N VAL A 576 1.60 18.80 -17.42
CA VAL A 576 0.22 18.32 -17.60
C VAL A 576 -0.60 18.41 -16.32
N ASP A 577 -0.02 17.97 -15.21
CA ASP A 577 -0.65 17.92 -13.90
C ASP A 577 -0.49 19.29 -13.22
N ARG A 578 -1.56 19.83 -12.60
CA ARG A 578 -1.58 21.18 -11.98
C ARG A 578 -1.19 21.22 -10.50
N GLY A 579 -1.01 20.05 -9.88
CA GLY A 579 -0.80 19.94 -8.44
C GLY A 579 -2.10 20.14 -7.63
N PHE A 580 -2.00 20.00 -6.31
CA PHE A 580 -3.11 20.22 -5.39
C PHE A 580 -3.12 21.65 -4.83
N SER A 581 -4.32 22.15 -4.54
CA SER A 581 -4.51 23.26 -3.60
C SER A 581 -4.27 22.80 -2.16
N MET A 582 -4.10 23.75 -1.23
CA MET A 582 -3.94 23.43 0.21
C MET A 582 -5.12 22.60 0.75
N LYS A 583 -6.35 22.92 0.32
CA LYS A 583 -7.56 22.21 0.74
C LYS A 583 -7.58 20.77 0.22
N GLU A 584 -7.26 20.57 -1.06
CA GLU A 584 -7.18 19.24 -1.68
C GLU A 584 -6.07 18.40 -1.05
N ALA A 585 -4.89 18.97 -0.82
CA ALA A 585 -3.77 18.28 -0.22
C ALA A 585 -4.05 17.89 1.24
N ALA A 586 -4.62 18.79 2.04
CA ALA A 586 -4.99 18.47 3.42
C ALA A 586 -6.08 17.40 3.50
N PHE A 587 -7.06 17.45 2.60
CA PHE A 587 -8.10 16.42 2.48
C PHE A 587 -7.50 15.07 2.09
N GLU A 588 -6.71 15.02 1.02
CA GLU A 588 -6.05 13.80 0.56
C GLU A 588 -5.12 13.20 1.62
N ALA A 589 -4.37 14.06 2.33
CA ALA A 589 -3.50 13.64 3.42
C ALA A 589 -4.29 13.09 4.62
N SER A 590 -5.48 13.63 4.92
CA SER A 590 -6.33 13.13 6.00
C SER A 590 -6.91 11.73 5.75
N ARG A 591 -6.81 11.21 4.53
CA ARG A 591 -7.15 9.82 4.19
C ARG A 591 -6.09 8.82 4.70
N CYS A 592 -4.90 9.30 5.05
CA CYS A 592 -3.84 8.44 5.53
C CYS A 592 -4.22 7.79 6.85
N LEU A 593 -3.99 6.48 6.95
CA LEU A 593 -4.23 5.74 8.18
C LEU A 593 -3.19 6.05 9.26
N GLY A 594 -2.02 6.57 8.90
CA GLY A 594 -0.93 6.91 9.84
C GLY A 594 -0.07 5.71 10.27
N CYS A 595 0.06 4.65 9.47
CA CYS A 595 0.47 3.30 9.90
C CYS A 595 1.92 3.13 10.39
N ASP A 596 2.70 4.19 10.57
CA ASP A 596 4.10 4.15 11.03
C ASP A 596 4.18 4.56 12.51
N GLY A 597 5.14 4.01 13.26
CA GLY A 597 5.40 4.35 14.66
C GLY A 597 4.61 3.59 15.73
N ASP A 598 5.00 3.79 16.99
CA ASP A 598 4.40 3.16 18.17
C ASP A 598 3.10 3.88 18.59
N ARG A 599 1.97 3.32 18.16
CA ARG A 599 0.62 3.80 18.47
C ARG A 599 0.11 3.41 19.86
N LEU A 600 0.84 2.52 20.54
CA LEU A 600 0.44 1.92 21.81
C LEU A 600 1.39 2.33 22.96
N SER A 601 2.30 3.26 22.70
CA SER A 601 3.05 3.95 23.74
C SER A 601 2.10 4.51 24.81
N GLY A 602 2.48 4.30 26.08
CA GLY A 602 1.72 4.77 27.24
C GLY A 602 0.41 4.02 27.50
N LEU A 603 0.19 2.82 26.97
CA LEU A 603 -0.88 1.96 27.47
C LEU A 603 -0.61 1.56 28.94
N PRO A 604 -1.62 1.54 29.81
CA PRO A 604 -1.47 1.11 31.20
C PRO A 604 -1.42 -0.42 31.30
N VAL A 605 -0.36 -1.02 30.76
CA VAL A 605 -0.11 -2.47 30.79
C VAL A 605 0.85 -2.85 31.92
N THR A 606 0.74 -4.10 32.39
CA THR A 606 1.66 -4.69 33.37
C THR A 606 2.55 -5.72 32.67
N ASP A 607 3.85 -5.43 32.58
CA ASP A 607 4.82 -6.33 31.96
C ASP A 607 4.88 -7.67 32.69
N GLY A 608 4.76 -8.76 31.93
CA GLY A 608 4.77 -10.13 32.47
C GLY A 608 3.46 -10.60 33.11
N ALA A 609 2.35 -9.87 32.96
CA ALA A 609 1.03 -10.38 33.35
C ALA A 609 0.66 -11.64 32.55
N ASP A 610 -0.05 -12.58 33.17
CA ASP A 610 -0.50 -13.84 32.54
C ASP A 610 -1.77 -13.66 31.68
N THR A 611 -2.36 -12.46 31.70
CA THR A 611 -3.48 -12.05 30.85
C THR A 611 -2.98 -11.14 29.73
N LEU A 612 -3.12 -11.59 28.48
CA LEU A 612 -2.80 -10.83 27.29
C LEU A 612 -4.04 -10.10 26.76
N PHE A 613 -3.94 -8.80 26.51
CA PHE A 613 -4.88 -8.14 25.61
C PHE A 613 -4.38 -8.27 24.18
N PHE A 614 -5.03 -9.12 23.38
CA PHE A 614 -4.69 -9.29 21.97
C PHE A 614 -5.27 -8.12 21.17
N ILE A 615 -4.39 -7.27 20.66
CA ILE A 615 -4.77 -5.99 20.06
C ILE A 615 -5.55 -6.24 18.76
N GLY A 616 -4.99 -7.10 17.91
CA GLY A 616 -5.53 -7.39 16.60
C GLY A 616 -5.31 -6.27 15.58
N CYS A 617 -5.32 -6.63 14.29
CA CYS A 617 -4.92 -5.73 13.22
C CYS A 617 -5.78 -4.46 13.12
N ASN A 618 -7.11 -4.58 13.19
CA ASN A 618 -7.97 -3.43 12.97
C ASN A 618 -7.87 -2.39 14.12
N ASN A 619 -7.74 -2.85 15.37
CA ASN A 619 -7.52 -1.94 16.50
C ASN A 619 -6.10 -1.36 16.49
N TYR A 620 -5.10 -2.07 15.98
CA TYR A 620 -3.75 -1.50 15.83
C TYR A 620 -3.72 -0.38 14.79
N TYR A 621 -4.22 -0.64 13.57
CA TYR A 621 -4.04 0.25 12.42
C TYR A 621 -5.16 1.26 12.19
N ARG A 622 -6.37 0.98 12.64
CA ARG A 622 -7.54 1.80 12.32
C ARG A 622 -8.17 2.44 13.54
N TYR A 623 -8.27 1.69 14.64
CA TYR A 623 -8.89 2.18 15.87
C TYR A 623 -8.00 1.96 17.12
N PRO A 624 -6.81 2.58 17.18
CA PRO A 624 -5.94 2.47 18.36
C PRO A 624 -6.62 2.96 19.64
N GLU A 625 -7.59 3.87 19.55
CA GLU A 625 -8.44 4.33 20.63
C GLU A 625 -9.33 3.22 21.21
N VAL A 626 -9.76 2.24 20.41
CA VAL A 626 -10.52 1.08 20.90
C VAL A 626 -9.63 0.17 21.73
N ALA A 627 -8.41 -0.13 21.25
CA ALA A 627 -7.43 -0.90 22.02
C ALA A 627 -7.06 -0.18 23.33
N ARG A 628 -6.81 1.13 23.28
CA ARG A 628 -6.51 1.94 24.46
C ARG A 628 -7.67 1.95 25.45
N SER A 629 -8.88 2.18 24.97
CA SER A 629 -10.08 2.16 25.82
C SER A 629 -10.27 0.81 26.49
N ALA A 630 -10.09 -0.29 25.75
CA ALA A 630 -10.20 -1.63 26.32
C ALA A 630 -9.19 -1.85 27.44
N VAL A 631 -7.90 -1.55 27.20
CA VAL A 631 -6.84 -1.71 28.21
C VAL A 631 -7.06 -0.81 29.43
N GLU A 632 -7.48 0.45 29.23
CA GLU A 632 -7.79 1.39 30.32
C GLU A 632 -8.96 0.92 31.18
N VAL A 633 -10.04 0.43 30.56
CA VAL A 633 -11.21 -0.13 31.26
C VAL A 633 -10.81 -1.36 32.07
N LEU A 634 -10.04 -2.28 31.48
CA LEU A 634 -9.55 -3.49 32.17
C LEU A 634 -8.65 -3.11 33.36
N ALA A 635 -7.72 -2.17 33.17
CA ALA A 635 -6.83 -1.70 34.23
C ALA A 635 -7.61 -1.06 35.39
N ARG A 636 -8.62 -0.25 35.11
CA ARG A 636 -9.51 0.36 36.14
C ARG A 636 -10.38 -0.67 36.87
N GLY A 637 -10.68 -1.80 36.22
CA GLY A 637 -11.31 -2.96 36.85
C GLY A 637 -10.35 -3.79 37.72
N GLY A 638 -9.11 -3.34 37.89
CA GLY A 638 -8.07 -4.04 38.65
C GLY A 638 -7.45 -5.24 37.91
N MET A 639 -7.70 -5.38 36.61
CA MET A 639 -7.11 -6.45 35.80
C MET A 639 -5.72 -6.04 35.29
N GLN A 640 -4.70 -6.80 35.66
CA GLN A 640 -3.37 -6.64 35.09
C GLN A 640 -3.34 -7.32 33.72
N VAL A 641 -3.12 -6.51 32.68
CA VAL A 641 -3.02 -7.00 31.30
C VAL A 641 -1.66 -6.66 30.71
N THR A 642 -1.10 -7.58 29.94
CA THR A 642 0.06 -7.33 29.10
C THR A 642 -0.37 -7.22 27.62
N VAL A 643 0.51 -6.70 26.77
CA VAL A 643 0.38 -6.75 25.31
C VAL A 643 1.69 -7.29 24.76
N ALA A 644 1.62 -8.14 23.73
CA ALA A 644 2.78 -8.82 23.19
C ALA A 644 3.53 -7.95 22.17
N ASP A 645 4.85 -7.91 22.27
CA ASP A 645 5.71 -7.31 21.24
C ASP A 645 5.99 -8.36 20.16
N GLY A 646 5.62 -8.07 18.91
CA GLY A 646 5.71 -9.03 17.81
C GLY A 646 4.46 -9.90 17.61
N GLU A 647 3.32 -9.56 18.24
CA GLU A 647 2.02 -10.19 17.97
C GLU A 647 1.71 -10.16 16.46
N GLN A 648 1.48 -11.33 15.87
CA GLN A 648 1.07 -11.48 14.48
C GLN A 648 -0.44 -11.31 14.34
N CYS A 649 -0.90 -11.09 13.11
CA CYS A 649 -2.31 -11.23 12.77
C CYS A 649 -2.92 -12.50 13.37
N CYS A 650 -4.19 -12.46 13.84
CA CYS A 650 -4.89 -13.67 14.29
C CYS A 650 -5.11 -14.70 13.16
N GLY A 651 -4.74 -14.38 11.92
CA GLY A 651 -4.88 -15.26 10.75
C GLY A 651 -6.27 -15.22 10.10
N SER A 652 -7.23 -14.48 10.66
CA SER A 652 -8.61 -14.38 10.14
C SER A 652 -8.66 -13.96 8.65
N PRO A 653 -7.96 -12.89 8.21
CA PRO A 653 -8.01 -12.47 6.81
C PRO A 653 -7.50 -13.55 5.84
N ALA A 654 -6.38 -14.20 6.20
CA ALA A 654 -5.78 -15.27 5.40
C ALA A 654 -6.69 -16.50 5.35
N PHE A 655 -7.26 -16.89 6.48
CA PHE A 655 -8.19 -18.01 6.56
C PHE A 655 -9.40 -17.79 5.66
N TRP A 656 -10.14 -16.69 5.86
CA TRP A 656 -11.41 -16.47 5.15
C TRP A 656 -11.26 -16.18 3.65
N SER A 657 -10.07 -15.78 3.20
CA SER A 657 -9.74 -15.59 1.78
C SER A 657 -9.19 -16.84 1.07
N GLY A 658 -9.04 -17.96 1.81
CA GLY A 658 -8.60 -19.23 1.25
C GLY A 658 -7.08 -19.49 1.34
N ASN A 659 -6.31 -18.59 1.95
CA ASN A 659 -4.88 -18.80 2.19
C ASN A 659 -4.66 -19.51 3.53
N ALA A 660 -5.00 -20.80 3.56
CA ALA A 660 -4.87 -21.64 4.74
C ALA A 660 -3.42 -21.75 5.25
N ALA A 661 -2.43 -21.76 4.35
CA ALA A 661 -1.02 -21.87 4.72
C ALA A 661 -0.55 -20.66 5.55
N LEU A 662 -0.92 -19.46 5.12
CA LEU A 662 -0.56 -18.24 5.85
C LEU A 662 -1.36 -18.05 7.14
N ALA A 663 -2.62 -18.50 7.16
CA ALA A 663 -3.40 -18.55 8.38
C ALA A 663 -2.77 -19.47 9.43
N GLN A 664 -2.25 -20.63 8.99
CA GLN A 664 -1.52 -21.57 9.85
C GLN A 664 -0.20 -20.97 10.34
N GLN A 665 0.58 -20.33 9.45
CA GLN A 665 1.80 -19.65 9.85
C GLN A 665 1.56 -18.60 10.95
N SER A 666 0.53 -17.75 10.76
CA SER A 666 0.20 -16.71 11.75
C SER A 666 -0.20 -17.31 13.10
N ARG A 667 -0.87 -18.47 13.06
CA ARG A 667 -1.23 -19.23 14.27
C ARG A 667 -0.01 -19.75 14.99
N ASP A 668 0.88 -20.43 14.29
CA ASP A 668 2.05 -21.07 14.89
C ASP A 668 2.98 -20.02 15.52
N GLU A 669 3.17 -18.88 14.84
CA GLU A 669 3.97 -17.76 15.35
C GLU A 669 3.36 -17.12 16.61
N ASN A 670 2.04 -16.88 16.61
CA ASN A 670 1.35 -16.34 17.79
C ASN A 670 1.31 -17.33 18.96
N HIS A 671 1.06 -18.61 18.69
CA HIS A 671 1.05 -19.65 19.71
C HIS A 671 2.41 -19.73 20.41
N ALA A 672 3.51 -19.78 19.64
CA ALA A 672 4.87 -19.80 20.17
C ALA A 672 5.17 -18.56 21.02
N LEU A 673 4.66 -17.39 20.61
CA LEU A 673 4.79 -16.14 21.37
C LEU A 673 4.03 -16.21 22.70
N PHE A 674 2.79 -16.70 22.70
CA PHE A 674 1.97 -16.82 23.91
C PHE A 674 2.59 -17.80 24.92
N GLU A 675 3.11 -18.93 24.45
CA GLU A 675 3.82 -19.90 25.29
C GLU A 675 5.10 -19.31 25.88
N ALA A 676 5.91 -18.62 25.06
CA ALA A 676 7.13 -17.96 25.53
C ALA A 676 6.86 -16.88 26.59
N MET A 677 5.72 -16.21 26.51
CA MET A 677 5.29 -15.19 27.47
C MET A 677 4.57 -15.77 28.70
N GLY A 678 4.25 -17.07 28.73
CA GLY A 678 3.53 -17.70 29.84
C GLY A 678 2.08 -17.24 29.97
N ILE A 679 1.43 -16.88 28.86
CA ILE A 679 0.04 -16.40 28.85
C ILE A 679 -0.92 -17.54 29.21
N LYS A 680 -1.92 -17.24 30.04
CA LYS A 680 -2.99 -18.15 30.46
C LYS A 680 -4.38 -17.67 30.06
N ARG A 681 -4.54 -16.37 29.83
CA ARG A 681 -5.80 -15.75 29.43
C ARG A 681 -5.56 -14.73 28.33
N ILE A 682 -6.41 -14.73 27.31
CA ILE A 682 -6.38 -13.75 26.23
C ILE A 682 -7.72 -13.02 26.20
N VAL A 683 -7.69 -11.70 26.26
CA VAL A 683 -8.86 -10.83 26.06
C VAL A 683 -8.75 -10.15 24.70
N THR A 684 -9.81 -10.16 23.92
CA THR A 684 -9.87 -9.54 22.58
C THR A 684 -10.96 -8.47 22.52
N ALA A 685 -10.78 -7.41 21.73
CA ALA A 685 -11.85 -6.43 21.44
C ALA A 685 -12.49 -6.64 20.04
N CYS A 686 -12.00 -7.60 19.27
CA CYS A 686 -12.48 -7.89 17.93
C CYS A 686 -13.07 -9.30 17.87
N ALA A 687 -14.34 -9.40 17.44
CA ALA A 687 -15.05 -10.65 17.30
C ALA A 687 -14.39 -11.67 16.36
N ASP A 688 -13.73 -11.22 15.28
CA ASP A 688 -12.98 -12.11 14.38
C ASP A 688 -11.67 -12.62 15.01
N CYS A 689 -11.04 -11.82 15.89
CA CYS A 689 -9.86 -12.29 16.65
C CYS A 689 -10.28 -13.30 17.72
N HIS A 690 -11.38 -13.01 18.44
CA HIS A 690 -11.99 -13.94 19.39
C HIS A 690 -12.28 -15.30 18.75
N GLU A 691 -12.96 -15.30 17.60
CA GLU A 691 -13.31 -16.53 16.91
C GLU A 691 -12.09 -17.31 16.42
N MET A 692 -11.10 -16.64 15.82
CA MET A 692 -9.89 -17.32 15.37
C MET A 692 -9.10 -17.92 16.52
N LEU A 693 -8.83 -17.14 17.57
CA LEU A 693 -8.04 -17.60 18.72
C LEU A 693 -8.78 -18.67 19.53
N GLY A 694 -10.07 -18.49 19.78
CA GLY A 694 -10.85 -19.45 20.58
C GLY A 694 -11.13 -20.75 19.82
N ARG A 695 -11.61 -20.66 18.57
CA ARG A 695 -12.13 -21.83 17.84
C ARG A 695 -11.12 -22.48 16.91
N HIS A 696 -10.26 -21.68 16.27
CA HIS A 696 -9.37 -22.19 15.24
C HIS A 696 -7.99 -22.55 15.78
N TYR A 697 -7.49 -21.87 16.81
CA TYR A 697 -6.18 -22.18 17.39
C TYR A 697 -6.24 -23.33 18.41
N GLU A 698 -7.42 -23.66 18.94
CA GLU A 698 -7.62 -24.68 19.97
C GLU A 698 -6.82 -24.42 21.26
N LEU A 699 -6.60 -23.15 21.61
CA LEU A 699 -5.77 -22.69 22.73
C LEU A 699 -6.20 -23.24 24.09
N GLU A 700 -7.48 -23.56 24.27
CA GLU A 700 -7.99 -24.19 25.51
C GLU A 700 -7.32 -25.54 25.79
N LYS A 701 -6.96 -26.31 24.74
CA LYS A 701 -6.21 -27.57 24.90
C LYS A 701 -4.81 -27.36 25.47
N HIS A 702 -4.31 -26.13 25.38
CA HIS A 702 -3.02 -25.70 25.89
C HIS A 702 -3.14 -24.88 27.18
N GLY A 703 -4.32 -24.85 27.81
CA GLY A 703 -4.55 -24.16 29.09
C GLY A 703 -4.67 -22.64 28.97
N ILE A 704 -4.92 -22.12 27.77
CA ILE A 704 -5.11 -20.68 27.52
C ILE A 704 -6.58 -20.40 27.22
N SER A 705 -7.26 -19.63 28.08
CA SER A 705 -8.64 -19.21 27.85
C SER A 705 -8.71 -17.97 26.96
N VAL A 706 -9.68 -17.91 26.05
CA VAL A 706 -9.91 -16.76 25.17
C VAL A 706 -11.28 -16.17 25.49
N GLU A 707 -11.32 -14.87 25.75
CA GLU A 707 -12.55 -14.13 26.03
C GLU A 707 -12.65 -12.88 25.16
N HIS A 708 -13.89 -12.46 24.88
CA HIS A 708 -14.17 -11.17 24.32
C HIS A 708 -14.28 -10.11 25.43
N PHE A 709 -13.86 -8.88 25.14
CA PHE A 709 -13.94 -7.74 26.07
C PHE A 709 -15.33 -7.56 26.68
N ALA A 710 -16.39 -7.86 25.93
CA ALA A 710 -17.77 -7.79 26.43
C ALA A 710 -18.04 -8.77 27.58
N GLU A 711 -17.51 -9.99 27.51
CA GLU A 711 -17.63 -11.01 28.56
C GLU A 711 -16.83 -10.58 29.79
N THR A 712 -15.58 -10.18 29.57
CA THR A 712 -14.69 -9.72 30.64
C THR A 712 -15.26 -8.50 31.35
N LEU A 713 -15.80 -7.51 30.62
CA LEU A 713 -16.42 -6.32 31.18
C LEU A 713 -17.69 -6.67 31.97
N ALA A 714 -18.57 -7.52 31.44
CA ALA A 714 -19.76 -7.97 32.15
C ALA A 714 -19.40 -8.63 33.49
N GLY A 715 -18.35 -9.46 33.51
CA GLY A 715 -17.83 -10.08 34.73
C GLY A 715 -17.30 -9.05 35.75
N LEU A 716 -16.52 -8.05 35.30
CA LEU A 716 -16.02 -6.99 36.17
C LEU A 716 -17.13 -6.14 36.80
N LEU A 717 -18.21 -5.89 36.06
CA LEU A 717 -19.39 -5.18 36.56
C LEU A 717 -20.17 -6.03 37.57
N ALA A 718 -20.40 -7.30 37.25
CA ALA A 718 -21.09 -8.25 38.14
C ALA A 718 -20.34 -8.45 39.48
N ASP A 719 -19.00 -8.47 39.42
CA ASP A 719 -18.12 -8.56 40.59
C ASP A 719 -18.04 -7.25 41.40
N GLY A 720 -18.63 -6.15 40.91
CA GLY A 720 -18.53 -4.82 41.53
C GLY A 720 -17.13 -4.20 41.48
N LYS A 721 -16.23 -4.71 40.63
CA LYS A 721 -14.87 -4.19 40.44
C LYS A 721 -14.82 -2.91 39.63
N LEU A 722 -15.88 -2.63 38.88
CA LEU A 722 -16.01 -1.45 38.04
C LEU A 722 -17.43 -0.90 38.16
N ARG A 723 -17.57 0.43 38.10
CA ARG A 723 -18.86 1.13 38.01
C ARG A 723 -18.84 2.13 36.88
N LEU A 724 -19.90 2.11 36.07
CA LEU A 724 -20.07 3.00 34.93
C LEU A 724 -20.86 4.23 35.37
N LYS A 725 -20.59 5.37 34.74
CA LYS A 725 -21.40 6.59 34.97
C LYS A 725 -22.77 6.47 34.32
N ASP A 726 -23.69 7.30 34.78
CA ASP A 726 -25.02 7.45 34.19
C ASP A 726 -24.92 7.93 32.72
N TYR A 727 -25.83 7.44 31.89
CA TYR A 727 -25.98 7.87 30.51
C TYR A 727 -27.46 7.97 30.16
N GLU A 728 -27.96 9.19 30.01
CA GLU A 728 -29.34 9.43 29.58
C GLU A 728 -29.44 9.34 28.05
N GLY A 729 -29.99 8.24 27.55
CA GLY A 729 -30.19 8.07 26.10
C GLY A 729 -30.62 6.68 25.69
N VAL A 730 -30.94 6.55 24.40
CA VAL A 730 -31.38 5.29 23.81
C VAL A 730 -30.28 4.79 22.88
N VAL A 731 -29.83 3.55 23.08
CA VAL A 731 -28.86 2.93 22.17
C VAL A 731 -29.45 1.65 21.59
N THR A 732 -28.97 1.25 20.43
CA THR A 732 -29.21 -0.08 19.88
C THR A 732 -27.91 -0.84 19.70
N TYR A 733 -27.95 -2.17 19.67
CA TYR A 733 -26.77 -3.01 19.60
C TYR A 733 -26.78 -3.87 18.34
N HIS A 734 -25.72 -3.77 17.54
CA HIS A 734 -25.45 -4.73 16.48
C HIS A 734 -24.65 -5.90 17.03
N ASP A 735 -25.34 -7.02 17.27
CA ASP A 735 -24.75 -8.32 17.57
C ASP A 735 -23.84 -8.80 16.42
N PRO A 736 -22.50 -8.85 16.61
CA PRO A 736 -21.61 -9.42 15.61
C PRO A 736 -21.90 -10.91 15.43
N CYS A 737 -21.99 -11.38 14.19
CA CYS A 737 -22.35 -12.78 13.95
C CYS A 737 -21.35 -13.78 14.53
N GLN A 738 -20.05 -13.41 14.57
CA GLN A 738 -18.99 -14.21 15.18
C GLN A 738 -19.19 -14.38 16.69
N LEU A 739 -19.66 -13.35 17.40
CA LEU A 739 -19.95 -13.44 18.84
C LEU A 739 -21.26 -14.19 19.10
N ALA A 740 -22.37 -13.70 18.53
CA ALA A 740 -23.69 -14.19 18.89
C ALA A 740 -23.95 -15.64 18.48
N ARG A 741 -23.47 -16.07 17.29
CA ARG A 741 -23.72 -17.43 16.78
C ARG A 741 -22.59 -18.40 17.04
N LYS A 742 -21.33 -17.98 16.88
CA LYS A 742 -20.19 -18.91 17.00
C LYS A 742 -19.64 -19.00 18.42
N ALA A 743 -19.55 -17.88 19.14
CA ALA A 743 -19.08 -17.87 20.53
C ALA A 743 -20.21 -18.02 21.55
N GLY A 744 -21.45 -17.69 21.18
CA GLY A 744 -22.59 -17.71 22.09
C GLY A 744 -22.68 -16.47 23.00
N VAL A 745 -21.81 -15.48 22.79
CA VAL A 745 -21.78 -14.21 23.52
C VAL A 745 -22.96 -13.35 23.06
N VAL A 746 -24.01 -13.36 23.86
CA VAL A 746 -25.31 -12.74 23.55
C VAL A 746 -25.78 -11.92 24.73
N ASP A 747 -25.74 -12.48 25.94
CA ASP A 747 -26.32 -11.81 27.11
C ASP A 747 -25.33 -10.86 27.78
N GLU A 748 -24.02 -11.04 27.59
CA GLU A 748 -22.95 -10.27 28.20
C GLU A 748 -22.95 -8.79 27.76
N PRO A 749 -23.05 -8.43 26.46
CA PRO A 749 -23.21 -7.02 26.08
C PRO A 749 -24.47 -6.38 26.70
N ARG A 750 -25.55 -7.15 26.87
CA ARG A 750 -26.81 -6.67 27.44
C ARG A 750 -26.70 -6.45 28.95
N ALA A 751 -25.95 -7.31 29.64
CA ALA A 751 -25.61 -7.11 31.04
C ALA A 751 -24.78 -5.82 31.23
N VAL A 752 -23.84 -5.54 30.33
CA VAL A 752 -23.08 -4.26 30.34
C VAL A 752 -24.01 -3.07 30.19
N PHE A 753 -24.90 -3.07 29.19
CA PHE A 753 -25.86 -1.98 29.00
C PHE A 753 -26.83 -1.82 30.18
N GLY A 754 -27.28 -2.93 30.78
CA GLY A 754 -28.16 -2.92 31.95
C GLY A 754 -27.50 -2.43 33.24
N ALA A 755 -26.17 -2.30 33.28
CA ALA A 755 -25.42 -1.75 34.39
C ALA A 755 -25.16 -0.24 34.28
N ILE A 756 -25.71 0.42 33.25
CA ILE A 756 -25.58 1.86 33.02
C ILE A 756 -26.92 2.52 33.35
N ASP A 757 -26.94 3.28 34.44
CA ASP A 757 -28.16 3.98 34.87
C ASP A 757 -28.57 5.05 33.84
N GLY A 758 -29.88 5.18 33.58
CA GLY A 758 -30.45 6.08 32.57
C GLY A 758 -30.42 5.56 31.12
N LEU A 759 -29.63 4.51 30.82
CA LEU A 759 -29.48 4.01 29.46
C LEU A 759 -30.61 3.04 29.10
N ARG A 760 -31.26 3.26 27.95
CA ARG A 760 -32.26 2.35 27.40
C ARG A 760 -31.73 1.62 26.16
N LEU A 761 -31.61 0.29 26.23
CA LEU A 761 -31.30 -0.53 25.07
C LEU A 761 -32.58 -0.81 24.24
N ALA A 762 -32.60 -0.35 23.00
CA ALA A 762 -33.65 -0.64 22.02
C ALA A 762 -33.16 -1.69 21.01
N GLU A 763 -33.67 -2.91 21.11
CA GLU A 763 -33.24 -4.02 20.26
C GLU A 763 -33.72 -3.86 18.81
N MET A 764 -32.82 -4.11 17.85
CA MET A 764 -33.23 -4.32 16.46
C MET A 764 -34.08 -5.58 16.33
N ARG A 765 -35.03 -5.60 15.40
CA ARG A 765 -35.89 -6.78 15.16
C ARG A 765 -35.09 -8.08 15.00
N ARG A 766 -33.98 -8.03 14.26
CA ARG A 766 -33.07 -9.16 14.05
C ARG A 766 -31.86 -9.01 14.97
N ALA A 767 -31.98 -9.43 16.22
CA ALA A 767 -30.91 -9.35 17.23
C ALA A 767 -30.57 -10.74 17.81
N LYS A 768 -29.57 -10.80 18.69
CA LYS A 768 -29.09 -12.05 19.33
C LYS A 768 -28.62 -13.07 18.27
N LYS A 769 -28.92 -14.36 18.46
CA LYS A 769 -28.72 -15.41 17.43
C LYS A 769 -29.50 -15.14 16.14
N GLY A 770 -30.54 -14.30 16.24
CA GLY A 770 -31.33 -13.76 15.14
C GLY A 770 -30.66 -12.62 14.36
N THR A 771 -29.40 -12.27 14.62
CA THR A 771 -28.70 -11.17 13.95
C THR A 771 -28.34 -11.45 12.49
N GLN A 772 -28.43 -10.43 11.64
CA GLN A 772 -27.88 -10.46 10.28
C GLN A 772 -26.49 -9.83 10.24
N CYS A 773 -25.69 -10.20 9.23
CA CYS A 773 -24.36 -9.64 9.05
C CYS A 773 -24.44 -8.13 8.75
N CYS A 774 -23.43 -7.36 9.16
CA CYS A 774 -23.21 -5.96 8.77
C CYS A 774 -23.01 -5.76 7.25
N GLY A 775 -22.84 -6.84 6.48
CA GLY A 775 -22.62 -6.81 5.03
C GLY A 775 -21.15 -6.93 4.63
N GLY A 776 -20.22 -6.70 5.54
CA GLY A 776 -18.79 -6.82 5.26
C GLY A 776 -18.33 -8.26 5.04
N GLY A 777 -18.95 -9.23 5.73
CA GLY A 777 -18.36 -10.56 5.90
C GLY A 777 -17.11 -10.51 6.80
N PRO A 778 -16.49 -11.67 7.10
CA PRO A 778 -15.29 -11.70 7.93
C PRO A 778 -14.17 -10.86 7.30
N ASN A 779 -13.55 -9.98 8.09
CA ASN A 779 -12.51 -9.04 7.65
C ASN A 779 -12.89 -8.22 6.40
N ARG A 780 -14.18 -7.88 6.23
CA ARG A 780 -14.71 -7.15 5.06
C ARG A 780 -14.48 -7.84 3.70
N LEU A 781 -14.33 -9.16 3.70
CA LEU A 781 -14.10 -9.94 2.48
C LEU A 781 -15.15 -9.68 1.40
N VAL A 782 -16.44 -9.60 1.77
CA VAL A 782 -17.52 -9.35 0.81
C VAL A 782 -17.45 -7.92 0.28
N HIS A 783 -17.09 -6.95 1.11
CA HIS A 783 -16.88 -5.57 0.64
C HIS A 783 -15.75 -5.46 -0.37
N LEU A 784 -14.66 -6.22 -0.19
CA LEU A 784 -13.54 -6.25 -1.13
C LEU A 784 -13.89 -6.92 -2.46
N SER A 785 -14.73 -7.97 -2.43
CA SER A 785 -15.16 -8.67 -3.64
C SER A 785 -16.33 -7.99 -4.37
N ASP A 786 -17.30 -7.50 -3.61
CA ASP A 786 -18.58 -6.96 -4.09
C ASP A 786 -19.02 -5.79 -3.18
N PRO A 787 -18.43 -4.60 -3.37
CA PRO A 787 -18.69 -3.44 -2.53
C PRO A 787 -20.16 -3.00 -2.51
N GLU A 788 -20.85 -3.15 -3.65
CA GLU A 788 -22.25 -2.78 -3.80
C GLU A 788 -23.15 -3.67 -2.94
N LEU A 789 -22.97 -5.00 -3.02
CA LEU A 789 -23.71 -5.94 -2.19
C LEU A 789 -23.45 -5.67 -0.69
N ALA A 790 -22.18 -5.47 -0.31
CA ALA A 790 -21.83 -5.21 1.07
C ALA A 790 -22.49 -3.94 1.60
N ARG A 791 -22.53 -2.88 0.77
CA ARG A 791 -23.21 -1.61 1.09
C ARG A 791 -24.72 -1.82 1.23
N GLU A 792 -25.38 -2.47 0.28
CA GLU A 792 -26.83 -2.71 0.32
C GLU A 792 -27.30 -3.46 1.58
N ILE A 793 -26.51 -4.45 2.03
CA ILE A 793 -26.78 -5.21 3.25
C ILE A 793 -26.55 -4.33 4.48
N GLY A 794 -25.43 -3.59 4.51
CA GLY A 794 -25.11 -2.68 5.61
C GLY A 794 -26.13 -1.56 5.77
N GLU A 795 -26.59 -0.95 4.67
CA GLU A 795 -27.64 0.08 4.69
C GLU A 795 -28.97 -0.47 5.21
N GLY A 796 -29.37 -1.67 4.78
CA GLY A 796 -30.56 -2.33 5.31
C GLY A 796 -30.46 -2.60 6.81
N ARG A 797 -29.25 -2.79 7.33
CA ARG A 797 -29.02 -3.00 8.76
C ARG A 797 -29.01 -1.70 9.55
N LEU A 798 -28.21 -0.72 9.13
CA LEU A 798 -27.98 0.53 9.86
C LEU A 798 -29.07 1.57 9.59
N LEU A 799 -29.41 1.80 8.33
CA LEU A 799 -30.30 2.89 7.92
C LEU A 799 -31.78 2.50 7.92
N SER A 800 -32.09 1.21 8.05
CA SER A 800 -33.46 0.72 8.21
C SER A 800 -33.68 0.15 9.61
N GLU A 801 -33.09 -0.99 9.95
CA GLU A 801 -33.41 -1.64 11.24
C GLU A 801 -32.97 -0.85 12.47
N ALA A 802 -31.73 -0.34 12.50
CA ALA A 802 -31.27 0.41 13.66
C ALA A 802 -32.05 1.71 13.83
N ARG A 803 -32.37 2.43 12.73
CA ARG A 803 -33.21 3.63 12.77
C ARG A 803 -34.65 3.36 13.22
N GLU A 804 -35.24 2.23 12.83
CA GLU A 804 -36.59 1.83 13.27
C GLU A 804 -36.68 1.67 14.80
N THR A 805 -35.56 1.45 15.50
CA THR A 805 -35.55 1.36 16.98
C THR A 805 -35.73 2.70 17.67
N GLY A 806 -35.51 3.82 16.96
CA GLY A 806 -35.48 5.16 17.55
C GLY A 806 -34.29 5.40 18.48
N ALA A 807 -33.20 4.61 18.36
CA ALA A 807 -31.97 4.81 19.11
C ALA A 807 -31.18 6.02 18.60
N ASP A 808 -30.44 6.64 19.51
CA ASP A 808 -29.53 7.76 19.27
C ASP A 808 -28.18 7.31 18.71
N ALA A 809 -27.78 6.06 18.97
CA ALA A 809 -26.52 5.49 18.49
C ALA A 809 -26.59 3.95 18.34
N VAL A 810 -25.71 3.41 17.49
CA VAL A 810 -25.49 1.95 17.35
C VAL A 810 -24.18 1.55 18.00
N ILE A 811 -24.23 0.58 18.90
CA ILE A 811 -23.04 -0.01 19.52
C ILE A 811 -22.74 -1.36 18.87
N THR A 812 -21.47 -1.69 18.69
CA THR A 812 -21.05 -3.02 18.26
C THR A 812 -19.79 -3.46 18.99
N ALA A 813 -19.65 -4.76 19.24
CA ALA A 813 -18.48 -5.35 19.89
C ALA A 813 -17.57 -6.04 18.86
N CYS A 814 -17.45 -5.44 17.67
CA CYS A 814 -16.60 -5.96 16.61
C CYS A 814 -16.09 -4.80 15.77
N SER A 815 -14.77 -4.60 15.83
CA SER A 815 -14.05 -3.58 15.09
C SER A 815 -14.30 -3.66 13.58
N TRP A 816 -14.49 -4.85 13.01
CA TRP A 816 -14.81 -5.00 11.58
C TRP A 816 -16.26 -4.65 11.23
N CYS A 817 -17.22 -4.92 12.13
CA CYS A 817 -18.59 -4.43 11.98
C CYS A 817 -18.61 -2.90 12.08
N HIS A 818 -17.87 -2.33 13.03
CA HIS A 818 -17.68 -0.89 13.16
C HIS A 818 -17.14 -0.28 11.84
N THR A 819 -16.04 -0.82 11.31
CA THR A 819 -15.49 -0.45 10.00
C THR A 819 -16.51 -0.53 8.87
N GLN A 820 -17.32 -1.58 8.83
CA GLN A 820 -18.30 -1.74 7.76
C GLN A 820 -19.38 -0.67 7.83
N PHE A 821 -19.87 -0.34 9.02
CA PHE A 821 -20.92 0.68 9.19
C PHE A 821 -20.40 2.09 8.93
N GLU A 822 -19.25 2.45 9.46
CA GLU A 822 -18.58 3.72 9.13
C GLU A 822 -18.36 3.88 7.62
N GLY A 823 -18.07 2.78 6.92
CA GLY A 823 -17.85 2.74 5.49
C GLY A 823 -19.08 2.94 4.61
N LEU A 824 -20.29 3.07 5.18
CA LEU A 824 -21.53 3.27 4.43
C LEU A 824 -21.74 4.74 3.97
N GLY A 825 -20.92 5.68 4.42
CA GLY A 825 -20.99 7.09 4.03
C GLY A 825 -21.80 7.96 5.01
N LYS A 826 -22.39 9.06 4.53
CA LYS A 826 -23.09 10.04 5.39
C LYS A 826 -24.39 9.46 5.96
N HIS A 827 -24.34 9.00 7.20
CA HIS A 827 -25.50 8.75 8.05
C HIS A 827 -25.45 9.64 9.30
N ASP A 828 -26.62 9.90 9.88
CA ASP A 828 -26.82 10.73 11.07
C ASP A 828 -26.70 9.96 12.39
N MET A 829 -26.67 8.63 12.32
CA MET A 829 -26.62 7.71 13.46
C MET A 829 -25.17 7.38 13.85
N PRO A 830 -24.62 7.88 14.97
CA PRO A 830 -23.29 7.50 15.42
C PRO A 830 -23.17 5.98 15.61
N VAL A 831 -22.01 5.42 15.25
CA VAL A 831 -21.67 4.02 15.51
C VAL A 831 -20.45 4.01 16.41
N TYR A 832 -20.50 3.26 17.50
CA TYR A 832 -19.39 3.11 18.43
C TYR A 832 -19.00 1.66 18.60
N ASP A 833 -17.70 1.43 18.73
CA ASP A 833 -17.17 0.18 19.27
C ASP A 833 -17.32 0.17 20.81
N LEU A 834 -17.68 -0.98 21.37
CA LEU A 834 -18.07 -1.11 22.78
C LEU A 834 -17.03 -0.55 23.77
N PRO A 835 -15.74 -0.97 23.75
CA PRO A 835 -14.68 -0.35 24.56
C PRO A 835 -14.65 1.18 24.51
N TYR A 836 -14.74 1.78 23.31
CA TYR A 836 -14.71 3.23 23.14
C TYR A 836 -15.94 3.90 23.76
N PHE A 837 -17.13 3.34 23.51
CA PHE A 837 -18.38 3.83 24.09
C PHE A 837 -18.31 3.86 25.62
N ILE A 838 -17.81 2.77 26.23
CA ILE A 838 -17.70 2.64 27.68
C ILE A 838 -16.69 3.65 28.25
N ASN A 839 -15.52 3.81 27.62
CA ASN A 839 -14.48 4.68 28.19
C ASN A 839 -14.74 6.18 27.96
N HIS A 840 -15.22 6.57 26.78
CA HIS A 840 -15.27 7.96 26.34
C HIS A 840 -16.67 8.56 26.26
N VAL A 841 -17.71 7.75 26.01
CA VAL A 841 -19.09 8.25 25.88
C VAL A 841 -19.81 8.16 27.22
N VAL A 842 -19.76 7.00 27.87
CA VAL A 842 -20.34 6.78 29.20
C VAL A 842 -19.36 7.23 30.28
N GLY A 843 -18.15 6.67 30.27
CA GLY A 843 -17.14 6.91 31.29
C GLY A 843 -17.30 6.02 32.52
N ILE A 844 -16.26 6.02 33.36
CA ILE A 844 -16.15 5.20 34.56
C ILE A 844 -16.14 6.11 35.79
N GLU A 845 -16.80 5.70 36.88
CA GLU A 845 -16.81 6.46 38.14
C GLU A 845 -15.40 6.63 38.75
N SER A 846 -15.18 7.76 39.43
CA SER A 846 -13.92 8.03 40.13
C SER A 846 -13.83 7.19 41.42
N GLY A 847 -12.74 6.44 41.60
CA GLY A 847 -12.50 5.63 42.81
C GLY A 847 -12.57 4.10 42.62
N CYS A 848 -12.91 3.61 41.42
CA CYS A 848 -12.59 2.24 41.01
C CYS A 848 -11.05 2.10 40.87
N ALA A 849 -10.50 0.96 41.29
CA ALA A 849 -9.07 0.81 41.62
C ALA A 849 -8.12 1.40 40.56
N ALA A 850 -7.38 2.43 40.97
CA ALA A 850 -6.17 2.89 40.29
C ALA A 850 -5.04 3.00 41.32
N SER A 851 -4.05 2.12 41.24
CA SER A 851 -2.62 2.47 41.22
C SER A 851 -1.78 1.22 40.88
N PRO A 852 -0.78 1.38 39.99
CA PRO A 852 0.55 1.71 40.49
C PRO A 852 0.99 3.10 40.02
N SER A 853 1.70 3.79 40.89
CA SER A 853 2.26 5.12 40.72
C SER A 853 3.12 5.26 39.46
N THR A 854 2.82 6.25 38.63
CA THR A 854 3.85 7.00 37.90
C THR A 854 4.00 8.36 38.57
N ALA A 855 5.18 8.57 39.17
CA ALA A 855 5.64 9.90 39.49
C ALA A 855 5.86 10.64 38.17
N ASP A 856 5.16 11.76 37.96
CA ASP A 856 5.79 13.05 37.65
C ASP A 856 4.75 14.14 37.34
N GLY A 857 4.91 15.28 38.03
CA GLY A 857 4.85 16.61 37.42
C GLY A 857 3.49 17.15 36.96
N SER A 858 2.81 17.83 37.86
CA SER A 858 1.71 18.77 37.63
C SER A 858 1.89 19.73 36.44
N ALA A 859 0.83 19.91 35.65
CA ALA A 859 0.53 21.20 35.00
C ALA A 859 -1.00 21.36 34.88
N SER A 860 -1.54 22.22 35.73
CA SER A 860 -2.93 22.67 35.73
C SER A 860 -3.25 23.50 34.48
N LEU A 861 -4.23 23.07 33.69
CA LEU A 861 -4.91 23.96 32.74
C LEU A 861 -5.98 24.72 33.52
N GLY A 862 -5.71 26.01 33.76
CA GLY A 862 -6.66 26.93 34.36
C GLY A 862 -7.75 27.33 33.39
N ASP A 863 -8.98 27.34 33.89
CA ASP A 863 -10.14 28.03 33.34
C ASP A 863 -9.79 29.48 32.98
N GLN A 864 -10.08 29.89 31.74
CA GLN A 864 -10.48 31.27 31.45
C GLN A 864 -11.58 31.28 30.39
N GLN A 865 -12.54 32.17 30.67
CA GLN A 865 -13.85 32.43 30.05
C GLN A 865 -13.88 32.60 28.54
#